data_AF-A0A965TEW1-F1
#
_entry.id   AF-A0A965TEW1-F1
#
_cell.length_a   1.000
_cell.length_b   1.000
_cell.length_c   1.000
_cell.angle_alpha   90.00
_cell.angle_beta   90.00
_cell.angle_gamma   90.00
#
_symmetry.space_group_name_H-M   'P 1'
#
loop_
_entity.id
_entity.type
_entity.pdbx_description
1 polymer ?
#
loop_
_entity_poly.entity_id
_entity_poly.type
_entity_poly.pdbx_seq_one_letter_code
_entity_poly.pdbx_strand_id
1 'polypeptide(L)'
;MEMEANSNKEILLNMLHMVKTLYFFDVMPARNLKLYARWTPILITVTLELNGGRGAQKITALEGSIPEAPEEPTKVGYVFFGWFSDEQLTLPYNFMTAFNTDITVYAKWEADSKSIAVYTFGALRSLIESDPYGTYYLGNNLDVGGENISSLGTFYGTLDGNGYEICNYSISSYNCGLFTENNGVIRNLVISNFTLSTPKNSQYGASVGGIAVINNGIIRNVCIKDFSINIKIAAKDYINSEVEIGGISAVNDGKILNCLLERGTISLDITRENINRDEICDIVGGAIGTNNDTLSDISANLSIDIKYGNTSKYSSEKYIYAGGIVGQNKTSILSKNLISEGNMSVCISDEISIYETQNHRTAYFSTFAYIGSVIGFGSSGSFNNVIGNMETIVDIESLTGGGGCALADLTNNIYLGGIVGKLQDANLTFCSSMNNIKLTTNDRIYDNYGWSKETSNICCGGIAGDATSATFTSCSSTGLVRHDVKAQSGSIFINGKIELKPGDTYSKCGGIAGQMTDSSAINCYSTGNITATSIESYFILFYVGGISGYTAGSSVIDCCYAEGNIRSEGNTKGGISGYLSSESLIKMCFAAAANNITSDGRITDSITKSFSLDTHTPSQFKSLEWLFYELCWDGEIWIADGVSYPKLRFQIE
;
A
#
# COMPACT_ATOMS: atom_id res chain seq x y z
N MET A 1 12.71 8.05 35.88
CA MET A 1 12.42 8.43 34.48
C MET A 1 11.25 7.60 34.04
N GLU A 2 10.15 8.27 33.72
CA GLU A 2 8.90 7.67 33.23
C GLU A 2 9.21 6.84 31.98
N MET A 3 8.88 5.56 32.00
CA MET A 3 8.93 4.70 30.82
C MET A 3 7.54 4.68 30.20
N GLU A 4 7.45 5.24 29.00
CA GLU A 4 6.33 5.08 28.08
C GLU A 4 6.06 3.60 27.88
N ALA A 5 4.86 3.19 28.31
CA ALA A 5 4.37 1.86 28.09
C ALA A 5 3.31 1.96 26.99
N ASN A 6 3.63 1.36 25.83
CA ASN A 6 2.68 0.76 24.90
C ASN A 6 3.40 -0.03 23.80
N SER A 7 2.75 -1.09 23.34
CA SER A 7 3.25 -2.23 22.55
C SER A 7 4.08 -3.20 23.41
N ASN A 8 3.57 -4.44 23.60
CA ASN A 8 4.35 -5.68 23.82
C ASN A 8 3.51 -6.82 24.40
N LYS A 9 2.48 -7.25 23.68
CA LYS A 9 1.78 -8.50 24.00
C LYS A 9 2.52 -9.73 23.44
N GLU A 10 3.27 -9.60 22.34
CA GLU A 10 4.09 -10.68 21.75
C GLU A 10 5.52 -10.79 22.31
N ILE A 11 6.09 -9.71 22.85
CA ILE A 11 7.45 -9.75 23.41
C ILE A 11 7.51 -10.53 24.74
N LEU A 12 6.43 -10.56 25.52
CA LEU A 12 6.42 -11.25 26.81
C LEU A 12 6.56 -12.77 26.72
N LEU A 13 5.86 -13.40 25.78
CA LEU A 13 5.90 -14.85 25.60
C LEU A 13 7.29 -15.31 25.11
N ASN A 14 7.96 -14.43 24.36
CA ASN A 14 9.26 -14.65 23.75
C ASN A 14 10.47 -14.37 24.67
N MET A 15 10.26 -13.74 25.84
CA MET A 15 11.31 -13.51 26.86
C MET A 15 11.45 -14.63 27.89
N LEU A 16 10.54 -15.61 27.93
CA LEU A 16 10.61 -16.71 28.88
C LEU A 16 11.78 -17.70 28.64
N HIS A 17 12.52 -17.59 27.52
CA HIS A 17 13.46 -18.61 27.06
C HIS A 17 14.97 -18.28 27.11
N MET A 18 15.41 -17.10 27.57
CA MET A 18 16.85 -16.77 27.63
C MET A 18 17.27 -16.22 28.99
N VAL A 19 17.74 -17.15 29.84
CA VAL A 19 18.61 -17.06 31.03
C VAL A 19 18.09 -18.14 31.98
N LYS A 20 18.67 -19.34 31.90
CA LYS A 20 18.20 -20.53 32.64
C LYS A 20 18.94 -20.77 33.96
N THR A 21 19.92 -19.95 34.32
CA THR A 21 20.74 -20.18 35.52
C THR A 21 20.65 -19.00 36.48
N LEU A 22 19.96 -19.18 37.60
CA LEU A 22 19.93 -18.24 38.73
C LEU A 22 21.32 -18.20 39.39
N TYR A 23 21.84 -17.01 39.68
CA TYR A 23 23.04 -16.85 40.49
C TYR A 23 22.66 -16.84 41.97
N PHE A 24 23.23 -17.76 42.75
CA PHE A 24 23.06 -17.82 44.19
C PHE A 24 24.22 -17.06 44.85
N PHE A 25 23.90 -16.14 45.78
CA PHE A 25 24.89 -15.33 46.51
C PHE A 25 25.48 -16.07 47.72
N ASP A 26 25.67 -17.37 47.59
CA ASP A 26 26.14 -18.26 48.65
C ASP A 26 27.66 -18.45 48.65
N VAL A 27 28.35 -18.08 47.56
CA VAL A 27 29.82 -18.10 47.45
C VAL A 27 30.34 -16.76 46.90
N MET A 28 31.35 -16.19 47.57
CA MET A 28 32.04 -14.98 47.12
C MET A 28 32.79 -15.26 45.81
N PRO A 29 32.57 -14.49 44.73
CA PRO A 29 33.19 -14.79 43.43
C PRO A 29 34.70 -14.51 43.47
N ALA A 30 35.49 -15.42 42.89
CA ALA A 30 36.96 -15.33 42.85
C ALA A 30 37.52 -14.27 41.88
N ARG A 31 36.65 -13.58 41.15
CA ARG A 31 36.96 -12.51 40.19
C ARG A 31 35.74 -11.60 40.03
N ASN A 32 35.93 -10.43 39.43
CA ASN A 32 34.84 -9.51 39.13
C ASN A 32 33.75 -10.22 38.31
N LEU A 33 32.51 -10.09 38.76
CA LEU A 33 31.35 -10.75 38.18
C LEU A 33 30.31 -9.69 37.80
N LYS A 34 29.90 -9.68 36.54
CA LYS A 34 28.79 -8.86 36.04
C LYS A 34 27.52 -9.72 36.06
N LEU A 35 26.52 -9.28 36.82
CA LEU A 35 25.23 -9.95 36.94
C LEU A 35 24.17 -9.20 36.13
N TYR A 36 23.18 -9.93 35.64
CA TYR A 36 22.07 -9.37 34.86
C TYR A 36 20.76 -9.58 35.63
N ALA A 37 20.03 -8.49 35.85
CA ALA A 37 18.68 -8.57 36.42
C ALA A 37 17.70 -9.09 35.35
N ARG A 38 16.79 -9.97 35.76
CA ARG A 38 15.68 -10.46 34.94
C ARG A 38 14.37 -9.93 35.52
N TRP A 39 13.62 -9.21 34.70
CA TRP A 39 12.30 -8.69 35.05
C TRP A 39 11.22 -9.55 34.37
N THR A 40 10.18 -9.91 35.13
CA THR A 40 8.96 -10.51 34.58
C THR A 40 7.97 -9.36 34.42
N PRO A 41 7.48 -9.06 33.21
CA PRO A 41 6.60 -7.92 33.07
C PRO A 41 5.27 -8.22 33.74
N ILE A 42 4.74 -7.22 34.42
CA ILE A 42 3.45 -7.30 35.10
C ILE A 42 2.40 -6.93 34.06
N LEU A 43 1.59 -7.94 33.68
CA LEU A 43 0.44 -7.73 32.82
C LEU A 43 -0.77 -7.43 33.69
N ILE A 44 -1.44 -6.34 33.36
CA ILE A 44 -2.72 -5.96 33.94
C ILE A 44 -3.84 -6.43 33.02
N THR A 45 -4.85 -7.07 33.59
CA THR A 45 -6.05 -7.52 32.90
C THR A 45 -7.21 -6.58 33.20
N VAL A 46 -7.82 -6.04 32.15
CA VAL A 46 -9.13 -5.39 32.26
C VAL A 46 -10.19 -6.37 31.82
N THR A 47 -11.12 -6.64 32.73
CA THR A 47 -12.32 -7.41 32.42
C THR A 47 -13.41 -6.45 31.96
N LEU A 48 -14.01 -6.75 30.80
CA LEU A 48 -15.08 -5.96 30.19
C LEU A 48 -16.39 -6.68 30.46
N GLU A 49 -17.16 -6.19 31.44
CA GLU A 49 -18.51 -6.70 31.72
C GLU A 49 -19.51 -6.01 30.78
N LEU A 50 -20.04 -6.79 29.84
CA LEU A 50 -20.85 -6.27 28.74
C LEU A 50 -22.29 -5.99 29.14
N ASN A 51 -22.73 -6.37 30.35
CA ASN A 51 -24.09 -6.13 30.85
C ASN A 51 -25.18 -6.55 29.84
N GLY A 52 -25.02 -7.76 29.29
CA GLY A 52 -25.91 -8.33 28.29
C GLY A 52 -25.64 -7.88 26.84
N GLY A 53 -24.57 -7.14 26.59
CA GLY A 53 -24.04 -6.87 25.25
C GLY A 53 -23.13 -8.00 24.71
N ARG A 54 -22.60 -7.79 23.51
CA ARG A 54 -21.65 -8.64 22.77
C ARG A 54 -20.41 -7.82 22.43
N GLY A 55 -19.23 -8.44 22.46
CA GLY A 55 -17.95 -7.75 22.23
C GLY A 55 -16.79 -8.45 22.94
N ALA A 56 -15.62 -7.81 22.93
CA ALA A 56 -14.46 -8.29 23.69
C ALA A 56 -14.78 -8.31 25.19
N GLN A 57 -14.40 -9.39 25.87
CA GLN A 57 -14.62 -9.54 27.31
C GLN A 57 -13.39 -9.24 28.16
N LYS A 58 -12.21 -9.15 27.52
CA LYS A 58 -10.94 -8.90 28.19
C LYS A 58 -9.97 -8.14 27.30
N ILE A 59 -9.25 -7.19 27.88
CA ILE A 59 -8.02 -6.63 27.30
C ILE A 59 -6.89 -6.78 28.31
N THR A 60 -5.65 -6.80 27.83
CA THR A 60 -4.47 -6.89 28.71
C THR A 60 -3.45 -5.87 28.27
N ALA A 61 -2.85 -5.16 29.22
CA ALA A 61 -1.82 -4.15 28.97
C ALA A 61 -0.67 -4.31 29.97
N LEU A 62 0.44 -3.60 29.74
CA LEU A 62 1.55 -3.55 30.70
C LEU A 62 1.15 -2.64 31.87
N GLU A 63 1.60 -2.98 33.08
CA GLU A 63 1.47 -2.09 34.24
C GLU A 63 2.13 -0.72 33.93
N GLY A 64 1.41 0.37 34.21
CA GLY A 64 1.81 1.74 33.89
C GLY A 64 1.51 2.21 32.46
N SER A 65 0.97 1.34 31.58
CA SER A 65 0.63 1.67 30.19
C SER A 65 -0.77 2.23 30.03
N ILE A 66 -0.97 3.05 29.00
CA ILE A 66 -2.30 3.51 28.57
C ILE A 66 -2.81 2.48 27.57
N PRO A 67 -3.78 1.62 27.89
CA PRO A 67 -4.28 0.62 26.94
C PRO A 67 -4.82 1.26 25.65
N GLU A 68 -4.89 0.45 24.59
CA GLU A 68 -5.82 0.75 23.51
C GLU A 68 -7.25 0.52 24.01
N ALA A 69 -8.14 1.49 23.78
CA ALA A 69 -9.54 1.36 24.17
C ALA A 69 -10.17 0.17 23.44
N PRO A 70 -11.01 -0.65 24.11
CA PRO A 70 -11.66 -1.78 23.46
C PRO A 70 -12.65 -1.27 22.41
N GLU A 71 -12.87 -2.07 21.37
CA GLU A 71 -13.97 -1.85 20.42
C GLU A 71 -15.30 -1.71 21.17
N GLU A 72 -16.15 -0.79 20.71
CA GLU A 72 -17.47 -0.57 21.30
C GLU A 72 -18.29 -1.87 21.24
N PRO A 73 -18.80 -2.38 22.37
CA PRO A 73 -19.66 -3.55 22.37
C PRO A 73 -21.01 -3.21 21.73
N THR A 74 -21.80 -4.23 21.40
CA THR A 74 -23.17 -4.09 20.88
C THR A 74 -24.23 -4.70 21.80
N LYS A 75 -25.43 -4.13 21.87
CA LYS A 75 -26.58 -4.71 22.60
C LYS A 75 -27.88 -4.40 21.86
N VAL A 76 -28.65 -5.45 21.55
CA VAL A 76 -29.91 -5.36 20.79
C VAL A 76 -30.87 -4.33 21.40
N GLY A 77 -31.21 -3.29 20.63
CA GLY A 77 -32.15 -2.25 21.05
C GLY A 77 -31.57 -1.20 22.00
N TYR A 78 -30.25 -1.15 22.18
CA TYR A 78 -29.59 -0.16 23.03
C TYR A 78 -28.37 0.49 22.33
N VAL A 79 -28.14 1.77 22.61
CA VAL A 79 -26.90 2.48 22.27
C VAL A 79 -25.89 2.28 23.40
N PHE A 80 -24.63 1.98 23.04
CA PHE A 80 -23.53 1.97 23.98
C PHE A 80 -23.24 3.40 24.46
N PHE A 81 -23.38 3.64 25.77
CA PHE A 81 -23.19 4.97 26.36
C PHE A 81 -21.75 5.19 26.82
N GLY A 82 -21.03 4.13 27.17
CA GLY A 82 -19.67 4.19 27.67
C GLY A 82 -19.37 3.13 28.73
N TRP A 83 -18.10 3.09 29.14
CA TRP A 83 -17.61 2.20 30.19
C TRP A 83 -17.67 2.89 31.55
N PHE A 84 -17.95 2.12 32.59
CA PHE A 84 -18.04 2.59 33.98
C PHE A 84 -17.20 1.71 34.89
N SER A 85 -16.63 2.30 35.94
CA SER A 85 -15.77 1.58 36.89
C SER A 85 -16.53 0.87 38.01
N ASP A 86 -17.86 1.07 38.08
CA ASP A 86 -18.75 0.52 39.08
C ASP A 86 -19.94 -0.20 38.43
N GLU A 87 -20.42 -1.28 39.06
CA GLU A 87 -21.59 -2.05 38.64
C GLU A 87 -22.88 -1.20 38.57
N GLN A 88 -22.94 -0.11 39.33
CA GLN A 88 -24.10 0.79 39.39
C GLN A 88 -24.11 1.80 38.23
N LEU A 89 -23.06 1.83 37.40
CA LEU A 89 -22.93 2.66 36.21
C LEU A 89 -23.00 4.17 36.52
N THR A 90 -22.32 4.59 37.60
CA THR A 90 -22.30 5.98 38.09
C THR A 90 -20.97 6.71 37.89
N LEU A 91 -19.85 5.99 37.82
CA LEU A 91 -18.50 6.51 37.65
C LEU A 91 -17.95 6.19 36.25
N PRO A 92 -18.01 7.12 35.29
CA PRO A 92 -17.54 6.89 33.93
C PRO A 92 -16.04 6.58 33.92
N TYR A 93 -15.66 5.64 33.07
CA TYR A 93 -14.30 5.15 32.94
C TYR A 93 -13.68 5.62 31.63
N ASN A 94 -12.45 6.10 31.71
CA ASN A 94 -11.69 6.61 30.57
C ASN A 94 -10.40 5.79 30.39
N PHE A 95 -10.25 5.16 29.22
CA PHE A 95 -9.08 4.35 28.84
C PHE A 95 -7.82 5.17 28.59
N MET A 96 -7.88 6.51 28.65
CA MET A 96 -6.72 7.41 28.58
C MET A 96 -5.92 7.49 29.90
N THR A 97 -6.22 6.64 30.89
CA THR A 97 -5.52 6.62 32.18
C THR A 97 -4.68 5.35 32.32
N ALA A 98 -3.47 5.49 32.87
CA ALA A 98 -2.54 4.37 33.03
C ALA A 98 -3.09 3.30 33.99
N PHE A 99 -2.89 2.02 33.64
CA PHE A 99 -3.33 0.89 34.44
C PHE A 99 -2.30 0.48 35.49
N ASN A 100 -2.66 0.52 36.76
CA ASN A 100 -1.76 0.10 37.85
C ASN A 100 -2.21 -1.22 38.51
N THR A 101 -3.44 -1.68 38.26
CA THR A 101 -4.01 -2.90 38.84
C THR A 101 -5.10 -3.47 37.94
N ASP A 102 -5.38 -4.76 38.05
CA ASP A 102 -6.54 -5.39 37.39
C ASP A 102 -7.83 -4.65 37.74
N ILE A 103 -8.70 -4.45 36.74
CA ILE A 103 -9.96 -3.73 36.91
C ILE A 103 -11.07 -4.37 36.08
N THR A 104 -12.30 -4.34 36.60
CA THR A 104 -13.50 -4.66 35.82
C THR A 104 -14.21 -3.36 35.48
N VAL A 105 -14.54 -3.19 34.21
CA VAL A 105 -15.34 -2.06 33.74
C VAL A 105 -16.63 -2.55 33.10
N TYR A 106 -17.69 -1.78 33.26
CA TYR A 106 -19.06 -2.17 33.00
C TYR A 106 -19.64 -1.34 31.86
N ALA A 107 -20.19 -2.01 30.85
CA ALA A 107 -20.84 -1.35 29.73
C ALA A 107 -22.17 -0.74 30.17
N LYS A 108 -22.35 0.55 29.91
CA LYS A 108 -23.65 1.23 30.05
C LYS A 108 -24.37 1.30 28.72
N TRP A 109 -25.68 1.09 28.78
CA TRP A 109 -26.57 0.99 27.64
C TRP A 109 -27.77 1.92 27.83
N GLU A 110 -28.15 2.62 26.77
CA GLU A 110 -29.38 3.42 26.74
C GLU A 110 -30.35 2.82 25.71
N ALA A 111 -31.61 2.62 26.11
CA ALA A 111 -32.60 2.02 25.23
C ALA A 111 -32.85 2.94 24.04
N ASP A 112 -32.64 2.43 22.84
CA ASP A 112 -32.90 3.20 21.63
C ASP A 112 -34.36 3.07 21.23
N SER A 113 -35.20 3.90 21.87
CA SER A 113 -36.66 3.92 21.62
C SER A 113 -37.07 4.27 20.19
N LYS A 114 -36.12 4.66 19.32
CA LYS A 114 -36.35 4.99 17.91
C LYS A 114 -35.76 3.96 16.93
N SER A 115 -35.00 2.99 17.41
CA SER A 115 -34.39 1.94 16.60
C SER A 115 -35.42 0.90 16.14
N ILE A 116 -35.48 0.64 14.83
CA ILE A 116 -36.39 -0.35 14.24
C ILE A 116 -35.62 -1.63 13.89
N ALA A 117 -36.12 -2.78 14.36
CA ALA A 117 -35.56 -4.09 14.05
C ALA A 117 -35.91 -4.53 12.62
N VAL A 118 -34.94 -5.08 11.91
CA VAL A 118 -35.09 -5.55 10.53
C VAL A 118 -34.79 -7.04 10.45
N TYR A 119 -35.72 -7.81 9.86
CA TYR A 119 -35.62 -9.28 9.80
C TYR A 119 -35.58 -9.87 8.37
N THR A 120 -35.78 -9.03 7.35
CA THR A 120 -35.71 -9.42 5.93
C THR A 120 -35.10 -8.29 5.11
N PHE A 121 -34.45 -8.63 3.99
CA PHE A 121 -33.90 -7.63 3.07
C PHE A 121 -35.01 -6.73 2.48
N GLY A 122 -36.17 -7.31 2.16
CA GLY A 122 -37.33 -6.53 1.69
C GLY A 122 -37.80 -5.48 2.71
N ALA A 123 -37.82 -5.83 4.00
CA ALA A 123 -38.16 -4.86 5.06
C ALA A 123 -37.10 -3.76 5.19
N LEU A 124 -35.80 -4.11 5.10
CA LEU A 124 -34.72 -3.12 5.10
C LEU A 124 -34.92 -2.09 3.99
N ARG A 125 -35.18 -2.59 2.77
CA ARG A 125 -35.39 -1.77 1.59
C ARG A 125 -36.58 -0.82 1.76
N SER A 126 -37.75 -1.34 2.14
CA SER A 126 -38.93 -0.49 2.32
C SER A 126 -38.75 0.57 3.40
N LEU A 127 -38.03 0.25 4.48
CA LEU A 127 -37.74 1.19 5.55
C LEU A 127 -36.84 2.33 5.05
N ILE A 128 -35.72 2.01 4.39
CA ILE A 128 -34.80 3.03 3.83
C ILE A 128 -35.50 3.89 2.77
N GLU A 129 -36.32 3.30 1.91
CA GLU A 129 -37.09 4.03 0.90
C GLU A 129 -38.11 5.01 1.54
N SER A 130 -38.70 4.64 2.68
CA SER A 130 -39.70 5.46 3.38
C SER A 130 -39.13 6.50 4.34
N ASP A 131 -38.02 6.18 5.01
CA ASP A 131 -37.34 7.02 6.00
C ASP A 131 -35.82 6.77 5.95
N PRO A 132 -35.10 7.45 5.03
CA PRO A 132 -33.65 7.26 4.89
C PRO A 132 -32.86 7.86 6.06
N TYR A 133 -33.51 8.57 7.00
CA TYR A 133 -32.91 9.12 8.22
C TYR A 133 -33.11 8.22 9.44
N GLY A 134 -33.84 7.11 9.28
CA GLY A 134 -34.18 6.20 10.37
C GLY A 134 -32.98 5.49 10.98
N THR A 135 -33.18 4.98 12.19
CA THR A 135 -32.20 4.13 12.88
C THR A 135 -32.68 2.68 12.82
N TYR A 136 -31.88 1.82 12.21
CA TYR A 136 -32.21 0.44 11.89
C TYR A 136 -31.16 -0.51 12.47
N TYR A 137 -31.60 -1.67 12.95
CA TYR A 137 -30.68 -2.73 13.32
C TYR A 137 -31.15 -4.08 12.81
N LEU A 138 -30.20 -4.95 12.49
CA LEU A 138 -30.52 -6.31 12.06
C LEU A 138 -30.88 -7.18 13.28
N GLY A 139 -32.01 -7.87 13.17
CA GLY A 139 -32.47 -8.87 14.14
C GLY A 139 -31.98 -10.28 13.84
N ASN A 140 -31.55 -10.55 12.60
CA ASN A 140 -31.02 -11.81 12.08
C ASN A 140 -30.18 -11.55 10.82
N ASN A 141 -29.58 -12.61 10.25
CA ASN A 141 -28.97 -12.55 8.92
C ASN A 141 -30.04 -12.31 7.85
N LEU A 142 -29.73 -11.44 6.89
CA LEU A 142 -30.55 -11.12 5.74
C LEU A 142 -29.96 -11.80 4.48
N ASP A 143 -30.55 -12.93 4.10
CA ASP A 143 -30.23 -13.61 2.84
C ASP A 143 -31.10 -13.03 1.71
N VAL A 144 -30.46 -12.54 0.65
CA VAL A 144 -31.11 -11.96 -0.53
C VAL A 144 -31.45 -13.04 -1.60
N GLY A 145 -31.01 -14.28 -1.39
CA GLY A 145 -31.42 -15.43 -2.21
C GLY A 145 -30.70 -15.55 -3.55
N GLY A 146 -29.60 -14.83 -3.76
CA GLY A 146 -28.84 -14.81 -5.01
C GLY A 146 -29.44 -13.91 -6.09
N GLU A 147 -30.39 -13.04 -5.74
CA GLU A 147 -31.08 -12.19 -6.70
C GLU A 147 -30.23 -11.01 -7.17
N ASN A 148 -30.51 -10.56 -8.40
CA ASN A 148 -30.02 -9.27 -8.89
C ASN A 148 -30.90 -8.16 -8.31
N ILE A 149 -30.33 -7.32 -7.45
CA ILE A 149 -31.02 -6.22 -6.79
C ILE A 149 -30.56 -4.86 -7.34
N SER A 150 -31.36 -3.83 -7.10
CA SER A 150 -30.91 -2.44 -7.19
C SER A 150 -30.32 -2.00 -5.84
N SER A 151 -29.47 -0.98 -5.88
CA SER A 151 -29.00 -0.31 -4.66
C SER A 151 -30.16 0.19 -3.79
N LEU A 152 -29.94 0.28 -2.48
CA LEU A 152 -30.88 0.80 -1.49
C LEU A 152 -31.02 2.34 -1.56
N GLY A 153 -30.23 3.01 -2.39
CA GLY A 153 -30.26 4.46 -2.58
C GLY A 153 -29.35 5.21 -1.60
N THR A 154 -29.67 6.48 -1.35
CA THR A 154 -28.93 7.35 -0.43
C THR A 154 -29.44 7.15 1.00
N PHE A 155 -28.52 6.94 1.94
CA PHE A 155 -28.83 6.70 3.35
C PHE A 155 -28.23 7.78 4.24
N TYR A 156 -29.02 8.34 5.15
CA TYR A 156 -28.59 9.41 6.09
C TYR A 156 -28.65 8.97 7.56
N GLY A 157 -29.33 7.86 7.83
CA GLY A 157 -29.61 7.36 9.18
C GLY A 157 -28.48 6.54 9.78
N THR A 158 -28.84 5.57 10.62
CA THR A 158 -27.89 4.61 11.19
C THR A 158 -28.35 3.19 10.91
N LEU A 159 -27.48 2.38 10.31
CA LEU A 159 -27.67 0.94 10.13
C LEU A 159 -26.65 0.19 10.99
N ASP A 160 -27.15 -0.48 12.02
CA ASP A 160 -26.36 -1.36 12.87
C ASP A 160 -26.59 -2.82 12.47
N GLY A 161 -25.58 -3.45 11.89
CA GLY A 161 -25.61 -4.87 11.56
C GLY A 161 -25.76 -5.75 12.80
N ASN A 162 -25.44 -5.24 14.01
CA ASN A 162 -25.54 -5.97 15.27
C ASN A 162 -24.81 -7.35 15.24
N GLY A 163 -23.75 -7.43 14.42
CA GLY A 163 -22.97 -8.64 14.15
C GLY A 163 -23.64 -9.64 13.19
N TYR A 164 -24.80 -9.33 12.64
CA TYR A 164 -25.47 -10.14 11.62
C TYR A 164 -25.00 -9.78 10.21
N GLU A 165 -25.37 -10.67 9.29
CA GLU A 165 -24.88 -10.68 7.92
C GLU A 165 -25.95 -10.24 6.91
N ILE A 166 -25.54 -9.52 5.86
CA ILE A 166 -26.30 -9.37 4.62
C ILE A 166 -25.55 -10.13 3.52
N CYS A 167 -26.19 -11.11 2.88
CA CYS A 167 -25.50 -11.99 1.94
C CYS A 167 -26.29 -12.37 0.69
N ASN A 168 -25.58 -12.99 -0.27
CA ASN A 168 -26.13 -13.61 -1.47
C ASN A 168 -26.87 -12.63 -2.38
N TYR A 169 -26.22 -11.56 -2.81
CA TYR A 169 -26.82 -10.60 -3.75
C TYR A 169 -25.92 -10.29 -4.93
N SER A 170 -26.51 -9.82 -6.02
CA SER A 170 -25.77 -9.31 -7.17
C SER A 170 -26.30 -7.94 -7.59
N ILE A 171 -25.41 -7.04 -8.03
CA ILE A 171 -25.80 -5.74 -8.58
C ILE A 171 -25.04 -5.55 -9.90
N SER A 172 -25.81 -5.34 -10.98
CA SER A 172 -25.26 -5.09 -12.31
C SER A 172 -25.64 -3.68 -12.78
N SER A 173 -24.76 -2.70 -12.57
CA SER A 173 -24.99 -1.27 -12.84
C SER A 173 -23.67 -0.55 -13.13
N TYR A 174 -23.72 0.66 -13.68
CA TYR A 174 -22.52 1.51 -13.78
C TYR A 174 -22.10 2.05 -12.41
N ASN A 175 -23.09 2.32 -11.55
CA ASN A 175 -22.88 2.68 -10.14
C ASN A 175 -23.32 1.50 -9.28
N CYS A 176 -22.35 0.74 -8.76
CA CYS A 176 -22.60 -0.50 -8.03
C CYS A 176 -22.26 -0.36 -6.56
N GLY A 177 -23.24 -0.57 -5.69
CA GLY A 177 -23.04 -0.73 -4.25
C GLY A 177 -24.35 -1.00 -3.53
N LEU A 178 -24.28 -1.58 -2.34
CA LEU A 178 -25.47 -1.83 -1.52
C LEU A 178 -26.23 -0.53 -1.27
N PHE A 179 -25.50 0.57 -1.08
CA PHE A 179 -25.97 1.95 -1.05
C PHE A 179 -25.39 2.73 -2.22
N THR A 180 -26.16 3.67 -2.76
CA THR A 180 -25.63 4.62 -3.74
C THR A 180 -24.73 5.60 -3.00
N GLU A 181 -25.21 6.12 -1.88
CA GLU A 181 -24.46 7.04 -1.03
C GLU A 181 -24.73 6.73 0.44
N ASN A 182 -23.67 6.69 1.26
CA ASN A 182 -23.78 6.70 2.71
C ASN A 182 -23.44 8.10 3.24
N ASN A 183 -24.43 8.82 3.74
CA ASN A 183 -24.30 10.07 4.49
C ASN A 183 -24.49 9.87 6.01
N GLY A 184 -24.75 8.63 6.44
CA GLY A 184 -25.08 8.26 7.81
C GLY A 184 -23.99 7.41 8.47
N VAL A 185 -24.42 6.44 9.29
CA VAL A 185 -23.52 5.50 9.97
C VAL A 185 -23.91 4.07 9.60
N ILE A 186 -22.95 3.30 9.08
CA ILE A 186 -23.08 1.85 8.85
C ILE A 186 -22.05 1.16 9.75
N ARG A 187 -22.49 0.25 10.62
CA ARG A 187 -21.58 -0.39 11.57
C ARG A 187 -21.93 -1.81 11.95
N ASN A 188 -20.94 -2.53 12.51
CA ASN A 188 -21.09 -3.85 13.12
C ASN A 188 -21.78 -4.86 12.18
N LEU A 189 -21.40 -4.84 10.91
CA LEU A 189 -22.09 -5.55 9.84
C LEU A 189 -21.15 -6.56 9.19
N VAL A 190 -21.68 -7.74 8.87
CA VAL A 190 -21.01 -8.67 7.96
C VAL A 190 -21.69 -8.58 6.60
N ILE A 191 -20.92 -8.51 5.53
CA ILE A 191 -21.43 -8.57 4.16
C ILE A 191 -20.69 -9.69 3.44
N SER A 192 -21.42 -10.61 2.80
CA SER A 192 -20.76 -11.73 2.13
C SER A 192 -21.44 -12.21 0.87
N ASN A 193 -20.69 -12.99 0.08
CA ASN A 193 -21.17 -13.67 -1.12
C ASN A 193 -21.95 -12.74 -2.06
N PHE A 194 -21.31 -11.65 -2.47
CA PHE A 194 -21.91 -10.72 -3.42
C PHE A 194 -21.08 -10.55 -4.68
N THR A 195 -21.76 -10.23 -5.78
CA THR A 195 -21.14 -9.89 -7.05
C THR A 195 -21.57 -8.50 -7.52
N LEU A 196 -20.61 -7.64 -7.82
CA LEU A 196 -20.84 -6.35 -8.48
C LEU A 196 -20.27 -6.42 -9.89
N SER A 197 -21.04 -5.96 -10.89
CA SER A 197 -20.58 -5.97 -12.27
C SER A 197 -21.12 -4.82 -13.09
N THR A 198 -20.46 -4.48 -14.19
CA THR A 198 -21.06 -3.61 -15.20
C THR A 198 -22.06 -4.37 -16.09
N PRO A 199 -23.04 -3.68 -16.69
CA PRO A 199 -23.88 -4.26 -17.73
C PRO A 199 -23.09 -4.83 -18.92
N LYS A 200 -23.70 -5.74 -19.68
CA LYS A 200 -23.07 -6.27 -20.91
C LYS A 200 -22.83 -5.15 -21.93
N ASN A 201 -21.67 -5.15 -22.56
CA ASN A 201 -21.23 -4.17 -23.57
C ASN A 201 -21.19 -2.72 -23.04
N SER A 202 -20.80 -2.53 -21.78
CA SER A 202 -20.65 -1.21 -21.16
C SER A 202 -19.66 -0.32 -21.90
N GLN A 203 -20.11 0.88 -22.27
CA GLN A 203 -19.29 1.90 -22.96
C GLN A 203 -18.99 3.12 -22.07
N TYR A 204 -19.60 3.18 -20.88
CA TYR A 204 -19.46 4.27 -19.92
C TYR A 204 -18.60 3.85 -18.74
N GLY A 205 -18.05 4.85 -18.04
CA GLY A 205 -17.32 4.65 -16.79
C GLY A 205 -18.16 3.99 -15.71
N ALA A 206 -17.52 3.53 -14.65
CA ALA A 206 -18.17 2.82 -13.56
C ALA A 206 -17.60 3.23 -12.20
N SER A 207 -18.47 3.46 -11.23
CA SER A 207 -18.11 3.71 -9.83
C SER A 207 -18.66 2.60 -8.95
N VAL A 208 -17.79 1.87 -8.26
CA VAL A 208 -18.15 0.62 -7.61
C VAL A 208 -17.61 0.56 -6.18
N GLY A 209 -18.51 0.34 -5.22
CA GLY A 209 -18.24 0.20 -3.80
C GLY A 209 -19.06 -0.92 -3.19
N GLY A 210 -18.45 -1.92 -2.55
CA GLY A 210 -19.18 -3.05 -1.95
C GLY A 210 -20.33 -2.65 -1.02
N ILE A 211 -20.09 -1.63 -0.18
CA ILE A 211 -21.07 -1.06 0.74
C ILE A 211 -21.75 0.15 0.11
N ALA A 212 -20.97 1.15 -0.28
CA ALA A 212 -21.51 2.41 -0.79
C ALA A 212 -20.69 2.87 -1.99
N VAL A 213 -21.32 3.35 -3.06
CA VAL A 213 -20.55 3.96 -4.16
C VAL A 213 -19.78 5.17 -3.62
N ILE A 214 -20.47 6.06 -2.92
CA ILE A 214 -19.86 7.21 -2.22
C ILE A 214 -20.12 7.09 -0.71
N ASN A 215 -19.07 7.19 0.10
CA ASN A 215 -19.18 7.29 1.55
C ASN A 215 -18.84 8.71 2.03
N ASN A 216 -19.85 9.49 2.42
CA ASN A 216 -19.71 10.77 3.11
C ASN A 216 -19.81 10.62 4.64
N GLY A 217 -20.29 9.46 5.10
CA GLY A 217 -20.59 9.17 6.49
C GLY A 217 -19.50 8.34 7.18
N ILE A 218 -19.93 7.49 8.11
CA ILE A 218 -19.05 6.59 8.86
C ILE A 218 -19.38 5.15 8.50
N ILE A 219 -18.36 4.39 8.10
CA ILE A 219 -18.39 2.94 8.01
C ILE A 219 -17.41 2.41 9.04
N ARG A 220 -17.88 1.57 9.97
CA ARG A 220 -16.98 1.01 10.99
C ARG A 220 -17.32 -0.38 11.46
N ASN A 221 -16.32 -1.16 11.88
CA ASN A 221 -16.52 -2.53 12.36
C ASN A 221 -17.28 -3.36 11.32
N VAL A 222 -16.84 -3.30 10.06
CA VAL A 222 -17.49 -4.05 8.96
C VAL A 222 -16.55 -5.12 8.44
N CYS A 223 -17.08 -6.32 8.28
CA CYS A 223 -16.36 -7.43 7.68
C CYS A 223 -16.99 -7.82 6.35
N ILE A 224 -16.20 -7.80 5.28
CA ILE A 224 -16.61 -8.15 3.92
C ILE A 224 -15.93 -9.45 3.51
N LYS A 225 -16.70 -10.44 3.08
CA LYS A 225 -16.19 -11.78 2.75
C LYS A 225 -16.69 -12.28 1.40
N ASP A 226 -15.88 -13.08 0.72
CA ASP A 226 -16.33 -13.87 -0.44
C ASP A 226 -17.00 -13.00 -1.53
N PHE A 227 -16.36 -11.90 -1.91
CA PHE A 227 -16.92 -10.93 -2.87
C PHE A 227 -16.23 -10.97 -4.22
N SER A 228 -16.97 -10.61 -5.27
CA SER A 228 -16.44 -10.49 -6.62
C SER A 228 -16.88 -9.18 -7.27
N ILE A 229 -15.92 -8.36 -7.71
CA ILE A 229 -16.17 -7.15 -8.47
C ILE A 229 -15.62 -7.36 -9.88
N ASN A 230 -16.50 -7.38 -10.89
CA ASN A 230 -16.16 -7.72 -12.27
C ASN A 230 -16.55 -6.59 -13.23
N ILE A 231 -15.60 -5.71 -13.53
CA ILE A 231 -15.84 -4.50 -14.32
C ILE A 231 -15.23 -4.67 -15.70
N LYS A 232 -16.09 -4.63 -16.72
CA LYS A 232 -15.68 -4.69 -18.12
C LYS A 232 -16.19 -3.47 -18.87
N ILE A 233 -15.28 -2.69 -19.43
CA ILE A 233 -15.58 -1.50 -20.25
C ILE A 233 -15.05 -1.73 -21.66
N ALA A 234 -15.90 -1.56 -22.67
CA ALA A 234 -15.54 -1.64 -24.08
C ALA A 234 -16.08 -0.39 -24.81
N ALA A 235 -15.33 0.72 -24.77
CA ALA A 235 -15.76 2.02 -25.26
C ALA A 235 -15.19 2.32 -26.67
N LYS A 236 -16.00 2.95 -27.53
CA LYS A 236 -15.59 3.48 -28.85
C LYS A 236 -15.96 4.95 -28.97
N ASP A 237 -15.05 5.77 -29.52
CA ASP A 237 -15.30 7.15 -29.95
C ASP A 237 -15.75 8.16 -28.86
N TYR A 238 -15.51 7.91 -27.56
CA TYR A 238 -16.22 8.64 -26.48
C TYR A 238 -15.40 9.19 -25.30
N ILE A 239 -16.03 10.19 -24.67
CA ILE A 239 -15.61 11.02 -23.52
C ILE A 239 -16.38 10.55 -22.26
N ASN A 240 -15.72 10.41 -21.11
CA ASN A 240 -16.24 9.96 -19.79
C ASN A 240 -16.37 8.44 -19.58
N SER A 241 -15.23 7.73 -19.60
CA SER A 241 -15.15 6.29 -19.29
C SER A 241 -14.29 5.95 -18.07
N GLU A 242 -14.07 6.92 -17.18
CA GLU A 242 -13.28 6.73 -15.95
C GLU A 242 -13.90 5.67 -15.05
N VAL A 243 -13.05 4.85 -14.46
CA VAL A 243 -13.46 3.78 -13.55
C VAL A 243 -12.91 4.05 -12.16
N GLU A 244 -13.74 3.82 -11.15
CA GLU A 244 -13.37 3.92 -9.76
C GLU A 244 -13.94 2.75 -8.95
N ILE A 245 -13.06 1.95 -8.34
CA ILE A 245 -13.44 0.69 -7.69
C ILE A 245 -12.87 0.61 -6.27
N GLY A 246 -13.70 0.18 -5.33
CA GLY A 246 -13.30 -0.25 -3.99
C GLY A 246 -14.19 -1.36 -3.43
N GLY A 247 -13.60 -2.29 -2.66
CA GLY A 247 -14.35 -3.33 -1.96
C GLY A 247 -15.32 -2.81 -0.88
N ILE A 248 -15.07 -1.63 -0.32
CA ILE A 248 -15.97 -0.90 0.61
C ILE A 248 -16.66 0.24 -0.13
N SER A 249 -15.89 1.13 -0.74
CA SER A 249 -16.42 2.32 -1.42
C SER A 249 -15.60 2.73 -2.64
N ALA A 250 -16.26 3.26 -3.66
CA ALA A 250 -15.55 3.88 -4.79
C ALA A 250 -14.88 5.17 -4.32
N VAL A 251 -15.65 6.08 -3.73
CA VAL A 251 -15.17 7.33 -3.14
C VAL A 251 -15.42 7.34 -1.64
N ASN A 252 -14.40 7.67 -0.86
CA ASN A 252 -14.52 7.93 0.57
C ASN A 252 -14.25 9.40 0.90
N ASP A 253 -15.32 10.14 1.16
CA ASP A 253 -15.34 11.52 1.70
C ASP A 253 -15.62 11.56 3.21
N GLY A 254 -15.74 10.38 3.86
CA GLY A 254 -15.99 10.23 5.28
C GLY A 254 -15.00 9.28 5.97
N LYS A 255 -15.44 8.58 7.01
CA LYS A 255 -14.55 7.74 7.83
C LYS A 255 -14.78 6.26 7.57
N ILE A 256 -13.69 5.52 7.37
CA ILE A 256 -13.71 4.05 7.31
C ILE A 256 -12.73 3.52 8.36
N LEU A 257 -13.27 2.79 9.34
CA LEU A 257 -12.56 2.42 10.55
C LEU A 257 -12.77 0.94 10.88
N ASN A 258 -11.71 0.21 11.22
CA ASN A 258 -11.80 -1.17 11.68
C ASN A 258 -12.60 -2.06 10.71
N CYS A 259 -12.09 -2.19 9.49
CA CYS A 259 -12.73 -2.95 8.43
C CYS A 259 -11.83 -4.08 7.94
N LEU A 260 -12.41 -5.25 7.75
CA LEU A 260 -11.72 -6.45 7.30
C LEU A 260 -12.33 -6.96 5.99
N LEU A 261 -11.52 -7.11 4.95
CA LEU A 261 -11.91 -7.73 3.68
C LEU A 261 -11.17 -9.06 3.50
N GLU A 262 -11.92 -10.15 3.28
CA GLU A 262 -11.36 -11.49 3.09
C GLU A 262 -11.89 -12.17 1.83
N ARG A 263 -11.02 -12.92 1.14
CA ARG A 263 -11.40 -13.77 0.00
C ARG A 263 -12.10 -12.98 -1.11
N GLY A 264 -11.63 -11.75 -1.34
CA GLY A 264 -12.14 -10.86 -2.38
C GLY A 264 -11.48 -11.07 -3.73
N THR A 265 -12.22 -10.83 -4.80
CA THR A 265 -11.68 -10.75 -6.16
C THR A 265 -12.15 -9.46 -6.83
N ILE A 266 -11.21 -8.73 -7.42
CA ILE A 266 -11.50 -7.55 -8.23
C ILE A 266 -10.86 -7.77 -9.60
N SER A 267 -11.69 -7.73 -10.65
CA SER A 267 -11.25 -7.80 -12.03
C SER A 267 -11.71 -6.55 -12.78
N LEU A 268 -10.75 -5.87 -13.40
CA LEU A 268 -10.99 -4.74 -14.28
C LEU A 268 -10.44 -5.06 -15.67
N ASP A 269 -11.29 -5.04 -16.68
CA ASP A 269 -10.94 -5.24 -18.09
C ASP A 269 -11.46 -4.05 -18.91
N ILE A 270 -10.54 -3.18 -19.31
CA ILE A 270 -10.86 -1.98 -20.08
C ILE A 270 -10.28 -2.10 -21.49
N THR A 271 -11.16 -1.98 -22.48
CA THR A 271 -10.80 -1.73 -23.87
C THR A 271 -11.39 -0.40 -24.34
N ARG A 272 -10.55 0.56 -24.77
CA ARG A 272 -11.02 1.85 -25.31
C ARG A 272 -10.47 2.07 -26.71
N GLU A 273 -11.32 2.52 -27.62
CA GLU A 273 -10.93 2.88 -28.98
C GLU A 273 -11.19 4.35 -29.31
N ASN A 274 -10.26 4.95 -30.05
CA ASN A 274 -10.33 6.33 -30.57
C ASN A 274 -10.47 7.39 -29.48
N ILE A 275 -9.66 7.28 -28.42
CA ILE A 275 -9.63 8.29 -27.35
C ILE A 275 -9.32 9.67 -27.94
N ASN A 276 -10.20 10.63 -27.65
CA ASN A 276 -10.07 12.05 -28.00
C ASN A 276 -10.29 12.94 -26.77
N ARG A 277 -9.50 12.70 -25.71
CA ARG A 277 -9.49 13.48 -24.48
C ARG A 277 -8.06 13.67 -24.02
N ASP A 278 -7.80 14.85 -23.47
CA ASP A 278 -6.48 15.22 -22.97
C ASP A 278 -6.05 14.35 -21.78
N GLU A 279 -6.98 13.90 -20.93
CA GLU A 279 -6.69 13.15 -19.70
C GLU A 279 -7.74 12.07 -19.39
N ILE A 280 -7.32 10.87 -18.97
CA ILE A 280 -8.20 9.79 -18.46
C ILE A 280 -7.62 9.25 -17.16
N CYS A 281 -8.46 9.07 -16.15
CA CYS A 281 -8.08 8.56 -14.84
C CYS A 281 -8.88 7.28 -14.48
N ASP A 282 -8.18 6.19 -14.18
CA ASP A 282 -8.79 4.95 -13.69
C ASP A 282 -8.18 4.55 -12.35
N ILE A 283 -9.04 4.26 -11.37
CA ILE A 283 -8.69 4.08 -9.97
C ILE A 283 -9.23 2.75 -9.47
N VAL A 284 -8.34 1.90 -8.96
CA VAL A 284 -8.66 0.61 -8.38
C VAL A 284 -8.03 0.51 -7.01
N GLY A 285 -8.87 0.43 -5.98
CA GLY A 285 -8.46 0.02 -4.64
C GLY A 285 -9.08 -1.31 -4.26
N GLY A 286 -8.37 -2.14 -3.51
CA GLY A 286 -8.94 -3.35 -2.94
C GLY A 286 -10.08 -3.05 -1.96
N ALA A 287 -9.99 -1.95 -1.21
CA ALA A 287 -11.03 -1.51 -0.29
C ALA A 287 -11.63 -0.15 -0.67
N ILE A 288 -10.83 0.82 -1.09
CA ILE A 288 -11.27 2.19 -1.40
C ILE A 288 -10.67 2.65 -2.73
N GLY A 289 -11.47 3.15 -3.66
CA GLY A 289 -10.98 3.80 -4.89
C GLY A 289 -10.22 5.08 -4.56
N THR A 290 -10.94 6.20 -4.39
CA THR A 290 -10.38 7.46 -3.89
C THR A 290 -10.68 7.67 -2.42
N ASN A 291 -9.66 8.04 -1.66
CA ASN A 291 -9.77 8.44 -0.27
C ASN A 291 -9.50 9.95 -0.08
N ASN A 292 -10.48 10.66 0.45
CA ASN A 292 -10.42 12.09 0.76
C ASN A 292 -10.47 12.37 2.28
N ASP A 293 -10.69 11.36 3.12
CA ASP A 293 -10.78 11.51 4.58
C ASP A 293 -10.16 10.28 5.31
N THR A 294 -10.62 9.94 6.51
CA THR A 294 -9.85 9.18 7.50
C THR A 294 -9.97 7.68 7.27
N LEU A 295 -8.82 7.00 7.24
CA LEU A 295 -8.71 5.54 7.21
C LEU A 295 -7.93 5.02 8.42
N SER A 296 -8.47 4.02 9.09
CA SER A 296 -7.82 3.40 10.24
C SER A 296 -8.18 1.93 10.34
N ASP A 297 -7.19 1.10 10.64
CA ASP A 297 -7.41 -0.30 11.00
C ASP A 297 -8.11 -1.07 9.87
N ILE A 298 -7.51 -1.04 8.68
CA ILE A 298 -8.05 -1.71 7.49
C ILE A 298 -7.13 -2.86 7.10
N SER A 299 -7.70 -4.06 7.03
CA SER A 299 -7.01 -5.24 6.53
C SER A 299 -7.74 -5.79 5.31
N ALA A 300 -6.99 -6.08 4.24
CA ALA A 300 -7.54 -6.62 3.01
C ALA A 300 -6.69 -7.81 2.52
N ASN A 301 -7.33 -8.97 2.37
CA ASN A 301 -6.77 -10.17 1.75
C ASN A 301 -7.59 -10.55 0.51
N LEU A 302 -7.05 -10.21 -0.67
CA LEU A 302 -7.79 -10.25 -1.93
C LEU A 302 -6.89 -10.42 -3.16
N SER A 303 -7.52 -10.73 -4.29
CA SER A 303 -6.86 -10.80 -5.60
C SER A 303 -7.35 -9.67 -6.50
N ILE A 304 -6.43 -8.91 -7.10
CA ILE A 304 -6.72 -7.84 -8.06
C ILE A 304 -6.11 -8.21 -9.41
N ASP A 305 -6.92 -8.24 -10.46
CA ASP A 305 -6.46 -8.42 -11.85
C ASP A 305 -6.95 -7.25 -12.71
N ILE A 306 -6.02 -6.47 -13.24
CA ILE A 306 -6.32 -5.28 -14.04
C ILE A 306 -5.73 -5.45 -15.43
N LYS A 307 -6.55 -5.25 -16.46
CA LYS A 307 -6.17 -5.32 -17.87
C LYS A 307 -6.59 -4.05 -18.58
N TYR A 308 -5.60 -3.35 -19.12
CA TYR A 308 -5.82 -2.18 -19.97
C TYR A 308 -5.44 -2.50 -21.42
N GLY A 309 -6.34 -2.14 -22.33
CA GLY A 309 -6.22 -2.27 -23.78
C GLY A 309 -6.72 -1.02 -24.49
N ASN A 310 -5.88 0.00 -24.75
CA ASN A 310 -6.40 1.21 -25.41
C ASN A 310 -5.81 1.45 -26.80
N THR A 311 -6.63 1.97 -27.70
CA THR A 311 -6.22 2.58 -28.96
C THR A 311 -6.50 4.08 -28.97
N SER A 312 -5.46 4.90 -29.11
CA SER A 312 -5.59 6.37 -29.16
C SER A 312 -5.29 6.90 -30.56
N LYS A 313 -6.07 7.90 -31.01
CA LYS A 313 -5.87 8.62 -32.29
C LYS A 313 -5.33 10.04 -32.11
N TYR A 314 -5.55 10.63 -30.94
CA TYR A 314 -5.16 11.99 -30.59
C TYR A 314 -4.31 11.99 -29.33
N SER A 315 -3.55 13.07 -29.11
CA SER A 315 -2.77 13.24 -27.89
C SER A 315 -3.62 12.97 -26.65
N SER A 316 -3.08 12.20 -25.71
CA SER A 316 -3.79 11.81 -24.49
C SER A 316 -2.82 11.49 -23.37
N GLU A 317 -3.20 11.86 -22.15
CA GLU A 317 -2.58 11.41 -20.90
C GLU A 317 -3.49 10.40 -20.19
N LYS A 318 -2.91 9.34 -19.68
CA LYS A 318 -3.64 8.28 -18.97
C LYS A 318 -3.02 8.11 -17.59
N TYR A 319 -3.87 8.01 -16.59
CA TYR A 319 -3.50 7.81 -15.20
C TYR A 319 -4.17 6.54 -14.68
N ILE A 320 -3.35 5.59 -14.24
CA ILE A 320 -3.78 4.32 -13.65
C ILE A 320 -3.32 4.32 -12.20
N TYR A 321 -4.27 4.24 -11.28
CA TYR A 321 -4.01 4.16 -9.85
C TYR A 321 -4.46 2.80 -9.34
N ALA A 322 -3.53 1.98 -8.84
CA ALA A 322 -3.84 0.64 -8.34
C ALA A 322 -3.24 0.41 -6.95
N GLY A 323 -4.08 0.10 -5.97
CA GLY A 323 -3.70 -0.19 -4.60
C GLY A 323 -4.44 -1.38 -4.00
N GLY A 324 -3.77 -2.21 -3.19
CA GLY A 324 -4.44 -3.33 -2.51
C GLY A 324 -5.42 -2.87 -1.42
N ILE A 325 -5.31 -1.63 -0.93
CA ILE A 325 -6.32 -0.99 -0.08
C ILE A 325 -6.86 0.26 -0.76
N VAL A 326 -6.01 1.23 -1.09
CA VAL A 326 -6.41 2.54 -1.62
C VAL A 326 -5.87 2.77 -3.03
N GLY A 327 -6.72 3.04 -4.01
CA GLY A 327 -6.27 3.43 -5.34
C GLY A 327 -5.56 4.79 -5.31
N GLN A 328 -6.27 5.82 -4.88
CA GLN A 328 -5.75 7.19 -4.78
C GLN A 328 -6.07 7.82 -3.41
N ASN A 329 -5.07 8.31 -2.70
CA ASN A 329 -5.24 9.04 -1.45
C ASN A 329 -4.93 10.53 -1.65
N LYS A 330 -5.95 11.38 -1.48
CA LYS A 330 -5.85 12.85 -1.62
C LYS A 330 -5.86 13.60 -0.28
N THR A 331 -6.07 12.89 0.83
CA THR A 331 -6.17 13.51 2.14
C THR A 331 -4.80 13.76 2.77
N SER A 332 -4.72 14.84 3.55
CA SER A 332 -3.60 15.11 4.44
C SER A 332 -3.71 14.46 5.83
N ILE A 333 -4.83 13.78 6.09
CA ILE A 333 -5.12 13.16 7.38
C ILE A 333 -4.27 11.89 7.56
N LEU A 334 -3.83 11.67 8.80
CA LEU A 334 -3.08 10.48 9.19
C LEU A 334 -3.94 9.22 8.95
N SER A 335 -3.47 8.34 8.08
CA SER A 335 -3.99 6.98 7.97
C SER A 335 -3.10 6.01 8.75
N LYS A 336 -3.70 5.08 9.49
CA LYS A 336 -2.94 4.16 10.36
C LYS A 336 -3.40 2.71 10.26
N ASN A 337 -2.48 1.79 10.53
CA ASN A 337 -2.75 0.36 10.66
C ASN A 337 -3.43 -0.22 9.40
N LEU A 338 -2.72 -0.15 8.28
CA LEU A 338 -3.20 -0.65 6.99
C LEU A 338 -2.44 -1.92 6.61
N ILE A 339 -3.14 -3.01 6.32
CA ILE A 339 -2.53 -4.31 6.03
C ILE A 339 -3.10 -4.87 4.73
N SER A 340 -2.25 -5.01 3.70
CA SER A 340 -2.63 -5.57 2.42
C SER A 340 -1.97 -6.93 2.20
N GLU A 341 -2.76 -7.94 1.85
CA GLU A 341 -2.33 -9.31 1.57
C GLU A 341 -2.99 -9.85 0.29
N GLY A 342 -2.38 -10.86 -0.31
CA GLY A 342 -2.94 -11.57 -1.47
C GLY A 342 -2.10 -11.35 -2.71
N ASN A 343 -2.74 -11.07 -3.86
CA ASN A 343 -2.02 -10.91 -5.13
C ASN A 343 -2.60 -9.77 -5.97
N MET A 344 -1.74 -9.05 -6.68
CA MET A 344 -2.12 -8.05 -7.67
C MET A 344 -1.40 -8.33 -9.00
N SER A 345 -2.18 -8.35 -10.07
CA SER A 345 -1.72 -8.47 -11.46
C SER A 345 -2.21 -7.25 -12.23
N VAL A 346 -1.29 -6.55 -12.90
CA VAL A 346 -1.62 -5.42 -13.77
C VAL A 346 -0.98 -5.63 -15.13
N CYS A 347 -1.81 -5.77 -16.16
CA CYS A 347 -1.39 -5.86 -17.54
C CYS A 347 -1.77 -4.58 -18.28
N ILE A 348 -0.78 -3.87 -18.81
CA ILE A 348 -0.99 -2.67 -19.61
C ILE A 348 -0.57 -2.99 -21.04
N SER A 349 -1.54 -2.96 -21.95
CA SER A 349 -1.35 -3.04 -23.39
C SER A 349 -2.00 -1.81 -24.02
N ASP A 350 -1.23 -1.00 -24.71
CA ASP A 350 -1.76 0.13 -25.47
C ASP A 350 -1.31 -0.05 -26.92
N GLU A 351 -2.08 0.45 -27.87
CA GLU A 351 -1.76 0.45 -29.30
C GLU A 351 -2.02 1.86 -29.85
N ILE A 352 -1.13 2.42 -30.68
CA ILE A 352 -1.28 3.80 -31.18
C ILE A 352 -1.51 3.76 -32.67
N SER A 353 -2.73 4.06 -33.13
CA SER A 353 -2.99 4.18 -34.57
C SER A 353 -2.83 5.62 -35.03
N ILE A 354 -1.65 5.98 -35.54
CA ILE A 354 -1.41 7.29 -36.15
C ILE A 354 -1.95 7.26 -37.59
N TYR A 355 -2.76 8.26 -37.95
CA TYR A 355 -3.16 8.49 -39.35
C TYR A 355 -2.57 9.82 -39.83
N GLU A 356 -2.19 9.91 -41.10
CA GLU A 356 -1.73 11.16 -41.72
C GLU A 356 -2.76 12.27 -41.50
N THR A 357 -2.49 13.17 -40.55
CA THR A 357 -3.19 14.44 -40.50
C THR A 357 -2.51 15.36 -41.51
N GLN A 358 -3.29 16.06 -42.34
CA GLN A 358 -2.78 16.96 -43.38
C GLN A 358 -1.96 18.16 -42.84
N ASN A 359 -1.67 18.23 -41.54
CA ASN A 359 -1.17 19.41 -40.85
C ASN A 359 0.17 19.22 -40.09
N HIS A 360 0.90 18.11 -40.25
CA HIS A 360 2.26 17.92 -39.69
C HIS A 360 2.40 18.29 -38.19
N ARG A 361 1.39 18.05 -37.33
CA ARG A 361 1.51 18.27 -35.88
C ARG A 361 1.97 17.00 -35.17
N THR A 362 2.96 17.13 -34.27
CA THR A 362 3.39 16.05 -33.37
C THR A 362 2.27 15.69 -32.39
N ALA A 363 1.96 14.41 -32.26
CA ALA A 363 1.03 13.89 -31.25
C ALA A 363 1.81 13.42 -30.01
N TYR A 364 1.26 13.65 -28.82
CA TYR A 364 1.88 13.31 -27.53
C TYR A 364 1.02 12.30 -26.77
N PHE A 365 1.59 11.16 -26.41
CA PHE A 365 0.89 10.13 -25.67
C PHE A 365 1.65 9.81 -24.39
N SER A 366 0.98 9.97 -23.25
CA SER A 366 1.59 9.74 -21.94
C SER A 366 0.77 8.73 -21.13
N THR A 367 1.44 7.72 -20.59
CA THR A 367 0.82 6.78 -19.64
C THR A 367 1.54 6.90 -18.30
N PHE A 368 0.77 7.12 -17.24
CA PHE A 368 1.20 7.16 -15.85
C PHE A 368 0.54 6.01 -15.10
N ALA A 369 1.32 5.05 -14.62
CA ALA A 369 0.82 3.97 -13.79
C ALA A 369 1.44 4.02 -12.40
N TYR A 370 0.61 4.17 -11.38
CA TYR A 370 0.99 4.19 -9.97
C TYR A 370 0.41 2.95 -9.31
N ILE A 371 1.28 1.96 -9.07
CA ILE A 371 0.89 0.64 -8.62
C ILE A 371 1.59 0.38 -7.30
N GLY A 372 0.82 0.21 -6.23
CA GLY A 372 1.34 -0.15 -4.92
C GLY A 372 0.58 -1.30 -4.29
N SER A 373 1.27 -2.13 -3.53
CA SER A 373 0.60 -3.24 -2.84
C SER A 373 -0.46 -2.77 -1.84
N VAL A 374 -0.37 -1.53 -1.34
CA VAL A 374 -1.35 -0.91 -0.43
C VAL A 374 -2.00 0.31 -1.06
N ILE A 375 -1.19 1.24 -1.57
CA ILE A 375 -1.63 2.56 -2.08
C ILE A 375 -1.14 2.75 -3.52
N GLY A 376 -2.00 3.09 -4.46
CA GLY A 376 -1.55 3.46 -5.81
C GLY A 376 -0.79 4.79 -5.79
N PHE A 377 -1.49 5.87 -5.46
CA PHE A 377 -0.92 7.21 -5.32
C PHE A 377 -1.30 7.84 -3.99
N GLY A 378 -0.31 8.35 -3.26
CA GLY A 378 -0.52 9.08 -2.01
C GLY A 378 0.01 10.51 -2.10
N SER A 379 -0.86 11.50 -1.92
CA SER A 379 -0.49 12.92 -1.83
C SER A 379 -0.81 13.53 -0.47
N SER A 380 0.07 14.42 0.01
CA SER A 380 -0.17 15.39 1.10
C SER A 380 -0.45 14.82 2.50
N GLY A 381 -0.41 13.50 2.69
CA GLY A 381 -0.77 12.81 3.94
C GLY A 381 0.38 12.13 4.68
N SER A 382 0.07 11.60 5.86
CA SER A 382 1.00 10.74 6.61
C SER A 382 0.38 9.36 6.78
N PHE A 383 1.20 8.32 6.65
CA PHE A 383 0.78 6.94 6.90
C PHE A 383 1.67 6.31 7.96
N ASN A 384 1.04 5.66 8.92
CA ASN A 384 1.72 5.04 10.04
C ASN A 384 1.34 3.56 10.13
N ASN A 385 2.34 2.71 10.38
CA ASN A 385 2.14 1.27 10.56
C ASN A 385 1.39 0.64 9.35
N VAL A 386 1.97 0.81 8.17
CA VAL A 386 1.46 0.21 6.93
C VAL A 386 2.26 -1.02 6.59
N ILE A 387 1.57 -2.13 6.34
CA ILE A 387 2.16 -3.43 6.02
C ILE A 387 1.69 -3.87 4.63
N GLY A 388 2.64 -4.08 3.73
CA GLY A 388 2.40 -4.70 2.42
C GLY A 388 2.90 -6.13 2.38
N ASN A 389 2.03 -7.08 2.03
CA ASN A 389 2.30 -8.51 1.85
C ASN A 389 1.44 -9.13 0.72
N MET A 390 1.27 -8.38 -0.36
CA MET A 390 0.63 -8.75 -1.61
C MET A 390 1.67 -8.90 -2.74
N GLU A 391 1.80 -10.11 -3.31
CA GLU A 391 2.65 -10.33 -4.49
C GLU A 391 2.11 -9.48 -5.64
N THR A 392 2.96 -8.66 -6.24
CA THR A 392 2.52 -7.71 -7.27
C THR A 392 3.32 -7.90 -8.54
N ILE A 393 2.61 -8.29 -9.60
CA ILE A 393 3.16 -8.51 -10.93
C ILE A 393 2.57 -7.46 -11.87
N VAL A 394 3.44 -6.75 -12.57
CA VAL A 394 3.06 -5.78 -13.59
C VAL A 394 3.72 -6.19 -14.89
N ASP A 395 2.90 -6.43 -15.91
CA ASP A 395 3.37 -6.73 -17.26
C ASP A 395 2.94 -5.59 -18.19
N ILE A 396 3.90 -5.04 -18.91
CA ILE A 396 3.67 -3.97 -19.89
C ILE A 396 4.06 -4.51 -21.26
N GLU A 397 3.08 -4.55 -22.16
CA GLU A 397 3.28 -4.88 -23.56
C GLU A 397 3.32 -3.59 -24.38
N SER A 398 4.41 -3.39 -25.14
CA SER A 398 4.65 -2.14 -25.88
C SER A 398 3.58 -1.76 -26.88
N LEU A 399 3.48 -0.43 -26.99
CA LEU A 399 2.70 0.34 -27.93
C LEU A 399 3.21 0.23 -29.36
N THR A 400 2.51 -0.50 -30.22
CA THR A 400 2.78 -0.44 -31.66
C THR A 400 1.86 0.55 -32.35
N GLY A 401 2.41 1.31 -33.30
CA GLY A 401 1.64 2.09 -34.24
C GLY A 401 2.08 1.90 -35.68
N GLY A 402 1.28 1.18 -36.45
CA GLY A 402 1.44 1.09 -37.90
C GLY A 402 0.65 2.20 -38.60
N GLY A 403 1.33 3.15 -39.24
CA GLY A 403 0.73 4.00 -40.27
C GLY A 403 1.26 5.43 -40.40
N GLY A 404 1.98 5.70 -41.49
CA GLY A 404 2.12 7.05 -42.07
C GLY A 404 3.17 7.99 -41.46
N CYS A 405 3.64 8.93 -42.28
CA CYS A 405 4.81 9.81 -42.10
C CYS A 405 4.67 10.92 -41.02
N ALA A 406 4.07 10.67 -39.85
CA ALA A 406 3.84 11.68 -38.81
C ALA A 406 4.75 11.48 -37.56
N LEU A 407 5.13 12.58 -36.90
CA LEU A 407 5.92 12.62 -35.66
C LEU A 407 5.03 12.28 -34.44
N ALA A 408 5.49 11.40 -33.55
CA ALA A 408 4.84 11.13 -32.28
C ALA A 408 5.86 10.98 -31.13
N ASP A 409 5.53 11.56 -29.98
CA ASP A 409 6.29 11.44 -28.74
C ASP A 409 5.50 10.58 -27.75
N LEU A 410 6.10 9.46 -27.32
CA LEU A 410 5.53 8.56 -26.32
C LEU A 410 6.28 8.70 -24.99
N THR A 411 5.52 8.88 -23.90
CA THR A 411 6.07 8.95 -22.54
C THR A 411 5.41 7.92 -21.62
N ASN A 412 6.17 6.96 -21.12
CA ASN A 412 5.66 5.97 -20.16
C ASN A 412 6.28 6.17 -18.79
N ASN A 413 5.48 6.53 -17.80
CA ASN A 413 5.88 6.72 -16.41
C ASN A 413 5.25 5.64 -15.55
N ILE A 414 6.04 4.65 -15.15
CA ILE A 414 5.56 3.47 -14.44
C ILE A 414 6.23 3.40 -13.08
N TYR A 415 5.42 3.43 -12.03
CA TYR A 415 5.88 3.47 -10.65
C TYR A 415 5.29 2.30 -9.88
N LEU A 416 6.13 1.32 -9.58
CA LEU A 416 5.78 0.11 -8.84
C LEU A 416 6.41 0.15 -7.45
N GLY A 417 5.57 0.19 -6.42
CA GLY A 417 6.00 0.20 -5.02
C GLY A 417 5.52 -1.00 -4.24
N GLY A 418 6.37 -1.50 -3.35
CA GLY A 418 5.96 -2.51 -2.38
C GLY A 418 5.00 -1.98 -1.32
N ILE A 419 4.74 -0.69 -1.20
CA ILE A 419 3.62 -0.14 -0.41
C ILE A 419 2.86 0.87 -1.26
N VAL A 420 3.58 1.82 -1.86
CA VAL A 420 3.00 2.95 -2.56
C VAL A 420 3.59 3.12 -3.96
N GLY A 421 2.77 3.20 -5.00
CA GLY A 421 3.26 3.45 -6.36
C GLY A 421 4.02 4.78 -6.44
N LYS A 422 3.34 5.87 -6.08
CA LYS A 422 3.96 7.20 -5.93
C LYS A 422 3.54 7.89 -4.63
N LEU A 423 4.52 8.43 -3.92
CA LEU A 423 4.36 9.19 -2.69
C LEU A 423 4.80 10.63 -2.92
N GLN A 424 3.89 11.58 -2.71
CA GLN A 424 4.13 12.99 -2.95
C GLN A 424 3.72 13.84 -1.76
N ASP A 425 4.62 14.72 -1.30
CA ASP A 425 4.35 15.65 -0.19
C ASP A 425 3.84 14.93 1.07
N ALA A 426 4.34 13.71 1.32
CA ALA A 426 3.75 12.76 2.25
C ALA A 426 4.79 11.96 3.03
N ASN A 427 4.39 11.40 4.18
CA ASN A 427 5.28 10.68 5.09
C ASN A 427 4.85 9.23 5.31
N LEU A 428 5.82 8.32 5.36
CA LEU A 428 5.64 6.95 5.84
C LEU A 428 6.45 6.75 7.12
N THR A 429 5.82 6.19 8.16
CA THR A 429 6.49 5.92 9.43
C THR A 429 6.15 4.54 9.96
N PHE A 430 7.16 3.76 10.34
CA PHE A 430 7.01 2.37 10.80
C PHE A 430 6.31 1.45 9.78
N CYS A 431 6.59 1.66 8.49
CA CYS A 431 5.98 0.87 7.42
C CYS A 431 6.89 -0.29 7.00
N SER A 432 6.30 -1.44 6.66
CA SER A 432 7.04 -2.63 6.25
C SER A 432 6.47 -3.26 4.98
N SER A 433 7.35 -3.66 4.08
CA SER A 433 7.01 -4.39 2.86
C SER A 433 7.72 -5.73 2.84
N MET A 434 6.94 -6.80 2.72
CA MET A 434 7.42 -8.17 2.51
C MET A 434 7.17 -8.63 1.06
N ASN A 435 6.84 -7.68 0.17
CA ASN A 435 6.35 -7.96 -1.17
C ASN A 435 7.43 -8.38 -2.14
N ASN A 436 7.15 -9.45 -2.87
CA ASN A 436 7.81 -9.66 -4.15
C ASN A 436 7.10 -8.80 -5.18
N ILE A 437 7.78 -7.77 -5.66
CA ILE A 437 7.32 -6.93 -6.77
C ILE A 437 8.11 -7.29 -8.03
N LYS A 438 7.38 -7.52 -9.11
CA LYS A 438 7.96 -7.84 -10.41
C LYS A 438 7.31 -6.98 -11.49
N LEU A 439 8.14 -6.22 -12.18
CA LEU A 439 7.78 -5.53 -13.41
C LEU A 439 8.42 -6.24 -14.60
N THR A 440 7.64 -6.57 -15.62
CA THR A 440 8.14 -6.96 -16.93
C THR A 440 7.76 -5.89 -17.94
N THR A 441 8.72 -5.41 -18.72
CA THR A 441 8.46 -4.52 -19.86
C THR A 441 8.89 -5.20 -21.15
N ASN A 442 7.99 -5.25 -22.13
CA ASN A 442 8.25 -5.76 -23.47
C ASN A 442 8.25 -4.57 -24.44
N ASP A 443 9.41 -4.08 -24.86
CA ASP A 443 9.50 -3.02 -25.88
C ASP A 443 9.57 -3.63 -27.29
N ARG A 444 8.52 -3.48 -28.11
CA ARG A 444 8.51 -3.68 -29.57
C ARG A 444 8.36 -2.33 -30.27
N ILE A 445 9.44 -1.84 -30.86
CA ILE A 445 9.39 -0.68 -31.76
C ILE A 445 9.33 -1.22 -33.20
N TYR A 446 8.21 -1.00 -33.89
CA TYR A 446 8.12 -1.11 -35.34
C TYR A 446 7.96 0.30 -35.91
N ASP A 447 9.03 0.85 -36.46
CA ASP A 447 8.91 1.99 -37.35
C ASP A 447 9.08 1.52 -38.80
N ASN A 448 8.11 1.83 -39.64
CA ASN A 448 8.24 1.61 -41.07
C ASN A 448 8.72 2.88 -41.80
N TYR A 449 8.52 4.11 -41.29
CA TYR A 449 8.82 5.34 -42.05
C TYR A 449 8.92 6.69 -41.26
N GLY A 450 9.06 6.75 -39.92
CA GLY A 450 8.86 7.98 -39.12
C GLY A 450 9.80 8.26 -37.93
N TRP A 451 10.07 9.54 -37.64
CA TRP A 451 10.93 9.97 -36.53
C TRP A 451 10.11 10.05 -35.21
N SER A 452 9.87 8.95 -34.50
CA SER A 452 9.25 8.97 -33.16
C SER A 452 10.30 9.01 -32.03
N LYS A 453 9.98 9.67 -30.91
CA LYS A 453 10.79 9.63 -29.67
C LYS A 453 10.00 8.91 -28.58
N GLU A 454 10.61 7.89 -27.98
CA GLU A 454 10.07 7.22 -26.80
C GLU A 454 10.94 7.54 -25.58
N THR A 455 10.30 7.97 -24.49
CA THR A 455 10.95 8.16 -23.19
C THR A 455 10.17 7.41 -22.12
N SER A 456 10.80 6.43 -21.50
CA SER A 456 10.17 5.62 -20.46
C SER A 456 10.90 5.84 -19.13
N ASN A 457 10.18 6.28 -18.10
CA ASN A 457 10.67 6.40 -16.74
C ASN A 457 10.01 5.32 -15.88
N ILE A 458 10.79 4.29 -15.57
CA ILE A 458 10.32 3.10 -14.86
C ILE A 458 11.00 3.08 -13.50
N CYS A 459 10.21 3.11 -12.42
CA CYS A 459 10.72 3.06 -11.06
C CYS A 459 10.10 1.90 -10.29
N CYS A 460 10.95 1.04 -9.72
CA CYS A 460 10.55 -0.06 -8.84
C CYS A 460 11.19 0.14 -7.47
N GLY A 461 10.38 0.24 -6.42
CA GLY A 461 10.88 0.39 -5.06
C GLY A 461 10.23 -0.58 -4.09
N GLY A 462 11.01 -1.17 -3.19
CA GLY A 462 10.47 -2.10 -2.19
C GLY A 462 9.50 -1.46 -1.21
N ILE A 463 9.45 -0.12 -1.08
CA ILE A 463 8.39 0.65 -0.43
C ILE A 463 7.68 1.57 -1.43
N ALA A 464 8.41 2.47 -2.10
CA ALA A 464 7.85 3.47 -2.99
C ALA A 464 8.42 3.35 -4.41
N GLY A 465 7.58 3.32 -5.45
CA GLY A 465 8.07 3.43 -6.83
C GLY A 465 8.78 4.77 -7.05
N ASP A 466 8.05 5.86 -6.80
CA ASP A 466 8.55 7.24 -6.83
C ASP A 466 8.22 7.99 -5.53
N ALA A 467 9.15 8.83 -5.09
CA ALA A 467 9.03 9.66 -3.90
C ALA A 467 9.44 11.10 -4.24
N THR A 468 8.52 12.04 -4.05
CA THR A 468 8.76 13.47 -4.30
C THR A 468 8.35 14.27 -3.07
N SER A 469 9.27 15.07 -2.51
CA SER A 469 9.02 15.83 -1.27
C SER A 469 8.50 14.95 -0.13
N ALA A 470 9.00 13.72 -0.02
CA ALA A 470 8.46 12.70 0.87
C ALA A 470 9.47 12.26 1.94
N THR A 471 8.97 11.77 3.08
CA THR A 471 9.83 11.23 4.15
C THR A 471 9.48 9.79 4.49
N PHE A 472 10.51 8.94 4.55
CA PHE A 472 10.43 7.58 5.08
C PHE A 472 11.19 7.54 6.41
N THR A 473 10.52 7.15 7.49
CA THR A 473 11.12 7.04 8.82
C THR A 473 10.87 5.66 9.39
N SER A 474 11.95 4.94 9.73
CA SER A 474 11.83 3.58 10.31
C SER A 474 11.06 2.61 9.41
N CYS A 475 11.26 2.70 8.10
CA CYS A 475 10.61 1.84 7.12
C CYS A 475 11.51 0.68 6.69
N SER A 476 10.91 -0.44 6.30
CA SER A 476 11.64 -1.67 5.96
C SER A 476 11.13 -2.36 4.71
N SER A 477 12.05 -2.88 3.89
CA SER A 477 11.70 -3.76 2.76
C SER A 477 12.51 -5.05 2.79
N THR A 478 11.83 -6.18 2.62
CA THR A 478 12.44 -7.52 2.72
C THR A 478 12.15 -8.42 1.51
N GLY A 479 11.14 -8.08 0.70
CA GLY A 479 10.78 -8.85 -0.48
C GLY A 479 11.59 -8.48 -1.72
N LEU A 480 11.50 -9.31 -2.77
CA LEU A 480 12.22 -9.12 -4.02
C LEU A 480 11.73 -7.87 -4.77
N VAL A 481 12.67 -7.02 -5.21
CA VAL A 481 12.40 -5.95 -6.19
C VAL A 481 12.96 -6.36 -7.53
N ARG A 482 12.09 -6.60 -8.52
CA ARG A 482 12.51 -7.09 -9.84
C ARG A 482 11.96 -6.27 -10.99
N HIS A 483 12.84 -5.87 -11.90
CA HIS A 483 12.49 -5.34 -13.21
C HIS A 483 13.18 -6.16 -14.31
N ASP A 484 12.38 -6.80 -15.17
CA ASP A 484 12.84 -7.52 -16.35
C ASP A 484 12.44 -6.75 -17.61
N VAL A 485 13.42 -6.38 -18.45
CA VAL A 485 13.17 -5.81 -19.77
C VAL A 485 13.39 -6.86 -20.84
N LYS A 486 12.34 -7.21 -21.60
CA LYS A 486 12.42 -8.07 -22.78
C LYS A 486 12.40 -7.19 -24.02
N ALA A 487 13.57 -6.81 -24.53
CA ALA A 487 13.64 -6.17 -25.84
C ALA A 487 13.56 -7.23 -26.95
N GLN A 488 12.82 -6.94 -28.02
CA GLN A 488 13.07 -7.56 -29.32
C GLN A 488 13.65 -6.50 -30.25
N SER A 489 14.79 -6.80 -30.85
CA SER A 489 15.49 -5.95 -31.81
C SER A 489 14.62 -5.60 -33.03
N GLY A 490 13.88 -4.50 -32.95
CA GLY A 490 13.28 -3.84 -34.12
C GLY A 490 14.38 -3.20 -34.95
N SER A 491 14.89 -3.91 -35.95
CA SER A 491 15.86 -3.34 -36.89
C SER A 491 15.12 -2.40 -37.85
N ILE A 492 15.29 -1.08 -37.71
CA ILE A 492 14.83 -0.13 -38.73
C ILE A 492 15.84 -0.15 -39.89
N PHE A 493 15.40 -0.57 -41.07
CA PHE A 493 16.19 -0.53 -42.30
C PHE A 493 15.95 0.80 -43.03
N ILE A 494 16.83 1.79 -42.86
CA ILE A 494 16.81 3.00 -43.70
C ILE A 494 17.98 2.92 -44.68
N ASN A 495 17.68 2.83 -45.99
CA ASN A 495 18.69 2.88 -47.07
C ASN A 495 19.91 1.95 -46.89
N GLY A 496 19.70 0.74 -46.35
CA GLY A 496 20.79 -0.25 -46.17
C GLY A 496 21.78 0.07 -45.04
N LYS A 497 21.49 1.05 -44.17
CA LYS A 497 22.22 1.30 -42.91
C LYS A 497 21.27 1.17 -41.73
N ILE A 498 21.74 0.47 -40.70
CA ILE A 498 21.09 0.44 -39.39
C ILE A 498 21.46 1.74 -38.68
N GLU A 499 20.55 2.70 -38.61
CA GLU A 499 20.68 3.86 -37.72
C GLU A 499 19.88 3.60 -36.45
N LEU A 500 20.58 3.14 -35.40
CA LEU A 500 20.00 3.02 -34.06
C LEU A 500 19.96 4.41 -33.45
N LYS A 501 18.77 4.96 -33.20
CA LYS A 501 18.62 6.15 -32.34
C LYS A 501 18.41 5.69 -30.89
N PRO A 502 19.18 6.22 -29.92
CA PRO A 502 18.92 5.95 -28.51
C PRO A 502 17.50 6.42 -28.12
N GLY A 503 16.69 5.52 -27.55
CA GLY A 503 15.55 5.91 -26.73
C GLY A 503 16.03 6.16 -25.30
N ASP A 504 15.54 7.21 -24.64
CA ASP A 504 15.92 7.55 -23.27
C ASP A 504 15.05 6.73 -22.28
N THR A 505 15.25 5.42 -22.21
CA THR A 505 14.56 4.57 -21.21
C THR A 505 15.39 4.48 -19.93
N TYR A 506 14.78 4.88 -18.82
CA TYR A 506 15.37 4.88 -17.49
C TYR A 506 14.70 3.83 -16.62
N SER A 507 15.51 2.91 -16.08
CA SER A 507 15.06 1.91 -15.12
C SER A 507 15.70 2.19 -13.77
N LYS A 508 14.91 2.60 -12.79
CA LYS A 508 15.34 2.99 -11.44
C LYS A 508 14.82 1.96 -10.43
N CYS A 509 15.72 1.22 -9.79
CA CYS A 509 15.33 0.17 -8.84
C CYS A 509 16.00 0.37 -7.49
N GLY A 510 15.20 0.39 -6.41
CA GLY A 510 15.69 0.57 -5.05
C GLY A 510 14.97 -0.28 -4.01
N GLY A 511 15.64 -0.58 -2.90
CA GLY A 511 15.04 -1.37 -1.83
C GLY A 511 13.98 -0.60 -1.02
N ILE A 512 14.17 0.70 -0.81
CA ILE A 512 13.15 1.58 -0.24
C ILE A 512 12.41 2.29 -1.36
N ALA A 513 13.13 3.04 -2.20
CA ALA A 513 12.50 3.85 -3.24
C ALA A 513 13.16 3.64 -4.61
N GLY A 514 12.37 3.48 -5.67
CA GLY A 514 12.91 3.47 -7.03
C GLY A 514 13.56 4.83 -7.33
N GLN A 515 12.83 5.91 -7.06
CA GLN A 515 13.29 7.29 -7.19
C GLN A 515 13.01 8.12 -5.93
N MET A 516 13.94 9.01 -5.58
CA MET A 516 13.78 10.04 -4.55
C MET A 516 14.15 11.41 -5.12
N THR A 517 13.22 12.36 -5.05
CA THR A 517 13.42 13.78 -5.39
C THR A 517 13.03 14.63 -4.19
N ASP A 518 13.95 15.48 -3.70
CA ASP A 518 13.73 16.31 -2.51
C ASP A 518 13.14 15.53 -1.31
N SER A 519 13.55 14.27 -1.17
CA SER A 519 12.95 13.31 -0.24
C SER A 519 13.97 12.78 0.76
N SER A 520 13.50 12.33 1.91
CA SER A 520 14.35 11.81 2.99
C SER A 520 14.04 10.36 3.31
N ALA A 521 15.06 9.51 3.38
CA ALA A 521 14.98 8.17 3.95
C ALA A 521 15.82 8.15 5.23
N ILE A 522 15.18 7.91 6.37
CA ILE A 522 15.78 8.03 7.71
C ILE A 522 15.53 6.73 8.45
N ASN A 523 16.58 6.10 8.98
CA ASN A 523 16.48 4.87 9.76
C ASN A 523 15.76 3.74 9.00
N CYS A 524 15.96 3.65 7.68
CA CYS A 524 15.30 2.66 6.84
C CYS A 524 16.25 1.50 6.49
N TYR A 525 15.70 0.31 6.29
CA TYR A 525 16.51 -0.83 5.88
C TYR A 525 15.91 -1.68 4.76
N SER A 526 16.78 -2.24 3.92
CA SER A 526 16.43 -3.11 2.82
C SER A 526 17.25 -4.40 2.86
N THR A 527 16.59 -5.55 2.92
CA THR A 527 17.22 -6.88 2.89
C THR A 527 16.79 -7.70 1.67
N GLY A 528 15.74 -7.26 0.96
CA GLY A 528 15.25 -7.91 -0.24
C GLY A 528 16.23 -7.79 -1.40
N ASN A 529 16.34 -8.85 -2.21
CA ASN A 529 17.16 -8.82 -3.42
C ASN A 529 16.59 -7.80 -4.42
N ILE A 530 17.48 -7.13 -5.17
CA ILE A 530 17.12 -6.13 -6.18
C ILE A 530 17.70 -6.58 -7.51
N THR A 531 16.86 -6.80 -8.50
CA THR A 531 17.28 -7.30 -9.82
C THR A 531 16.73 -6.41 -10.93
N ALA A 532 17.60 -5.90 -11.80
CA ALA A 532 17.21 -5.15 -13.00
C ALA A 532 17.98 -5.63 -14.23
N THR A 533 17.35 -6.42 -15.09
CA THR A 533 17.99 -7.15 -16.21
C THR A 533 17.32 -6.86 -17.54
N SER A 534 18.06 -6.98 -18.65
CA SER A 534 17.62 -6.77 -20.03
C SER A 534 18.14 -7.82 -20.99
N ILE A 535 17.26 -8.52 -21.71
CA ILE A 535 17.71 -9.64 -22.56
C ILE A 535 18.61 -9.18 -23.74
N GLU A 536 18.46 -7.95 -24.29
CA GLU A 536 19.16 -7.53 -25.52
C GLU A 536 19.47 -6.00 -25.70
N SER A 537 19.55 -5.17 -24.64
CA SER A 537 19.47 -3.70 -24.84
C SER A 537 20.75 -2.90 -24.59
N TYR A 538 21.25 -2.20 -25.63
CA TYR A 538 22.32 -1.18 -25.55
C TYR A 538 21.83 0.24 -25.17
N PHE A 539 20.54 0.43 -24.88
CA PHE A 539 19.90 1.75 -24.84
C PHE A 539 19.13 2.07 -23.55
N ILE A 540 19.26 1.26 -22.50
CA ILE A 540 18.57 1.47 -21.23
C ILE A 540 19.55 1.93 -20.16
N LEU A 541 19.21 3.02 -19.47
CA LEU A 541 19.96 3.50 -18.30
C LEU A 541 19.38 2.86 -17.04
N PHE A 542 20.10 1.88 -16.51
CA PHE A 542 19.78 1.26 -15.23
C PHE A 542 20.46 2.00 -14.07
N TYR A 543 19.65 2.47 -13.13
CA TYR A 543 20.05 3.02 -11.84
C TYR A 543 19.57 2.08 -10.73
N VAL A 544 20.48 1.34 -10.11
CA VAL A 544 20.11 0.33 -9.11
C VAL A 544 20.85 0.55 -7.80
N GLY A 545 20.12 0.68 -6.69
CA GLY A 545 20.71 0.87 -5.37
C GLY A 545 20.01 0.12 -4.26
N GLY A 546 20.73 -0.19 -3.17
CA GLY A 546 20.18 -0.95 -2.05
C GLY A 546 19.05 -0.24 -1.30
N ILE A 547 19.10 1.10 -1.22
CA ILE A 547 18.05 1.95 -0.63
C ILE A 547 17.29 2.69 -1.72
N SER A 548 18.00 3.38 -2.62
CA SER A 548 17.40 4.19 -3.68
C SER A 548 17.97 3.85 -5.04
N GLY A 549 17.14 3.75 -6.08
CA GLY A 549 17.64 3.63 -7.45
C GLY A 549 18.28 4.95 -7.92
N TYR A 550 17.52 6.03 -7.81
CA TYR A 550 17.92 7.37 -8.26
C TYR A 550 17.58 8.42 -7.20
N THR A 551 18.58 9.12 -6.70
CA THR A 551 18.48 10.13 -5.63
C THR A 551 18.85 11.51 -6.17
N ALA A 552 17.91 12.44 -6.14
CA ALA A 552 18.04 13.76 -6.74
C ALA A 552 17.46 14.91 -5.90
N GLY A 553 17.73 16.15 -6.33
CA GLY A 553 17.43 17.35 -5.56
C GLY A 553 18.16 17.38 -4.22
N SER A 554 17.53 17.99 -3.22
CA SER A 554 18.01 18.07 -1.83
C SER A 554 17.72 16.80 -1.01
N SER A 555 17.67 15.63 -1.66
CA SER A 555 17.33 14.37 -0.99
C SER A 555 18.39 13.94 0.02
N VAL A 556 17.94 13.29 1.10
CA VAL A 556 18.80 12.79 2.18
C VAL A 556 18.56 11.30 2.42
N ILE A 557 19.63 10.52 2.50
CA ILE A 557 19.59 9.14 3.01
C ILE A 557 20.43 9.11 4.28
N ASP A 558 19.79 8.87 5.43
CA ASP A 558 20.39 8.95 6.76
C ASP A 558 20.11 7.70 7.59
N CYS A 559 21.10 7.21 8.31
CA CYS A 559 20.99 6.01 9.16
C CYS A 559 20.41 4.77 8.44
N CYS A 560 20.66 4.58 7.14
CA CYS A 560 20.04 3.49 6.39
C CYS A 560 20.94 2.27 6.20
N TYR A 561 20.34 1.08 6.13
CA TYR A 561 21.05 -0.20 6.00
C TYR A 561 20.58 -1.01 4.79
N ALA A 562 21.49 -1.48 3.94
CA ALA A 562 21.19 -2.34 2.80
C ALA A 562 22.00 -3.65 2.80
N GLU A 563 21.31 -4.78 2.69
CA GLU A 563 21.91 -6.14 2.70
C GLU A 563 21.59 -6.97 1.46
N GLY A 564 20.44 -6.74 0.82
CA GLY A 564 19.94 -7.58 -0.26
C GLY A 564 20.81 -7.58 -1.52
N ASN A 565 20.94 -8.73 -2.18
CA ASN A 565 21.80 -8.84 -3.37
C ASN A 565 21.31 -7.94 -4.49
N ILE A 566 22.23 -7.21 -5.12
CA ILE A 566 21.94 -6.34 -6.26
C ILE A 566 22.47 -6.98 -7.55
N ARG A 567 21.58 -7.35 -8.47
CA ARG A 567 21.93 -7.83 -9.81
C ARG A 567 21.44 -6.84 -10.85
N SER A 568 22.33 -6.36 -11.72
CA SER A 568 21.89 -5.52 -12.82
C SER A 568 22.75 -5.68 -14.07
N GLU A 569 22.17 -5.46 -15.23
CA GLU A 569 22.88 -5.51 -16.51
C GLU A 569 23.31 -4.14 -17.04
N GLY A 570 22.97 -3.04 -16.35
CA GLY A 570 23.31 -1.69 -16.80
C GLY A 570 24.39 -0.94 -16.01
N ASN A 571 24.47 0.36 -16.30
CA ASN A 571 25.70 1.17 -16.19
C ASN A 571 26.01 1.70 -14.78
N THR A 572 25.01 1.86 -13.91
CA THR A 572 25.19 2.52 -12.59
C THR A 572 24.54 1.74 -11.46
N LYS A 573 25.38 1.28 -10.52
CA LYS A 573 24.98 0.45 -9.40
C LYS A 573 25.67 0.95 -8.14
N GLY A 574 24.96 1.00 -7.02
CA GLY A 574 25.54 1.36 -5.74
C GLY A 574 24.95 0.56 -4.58
N GLY A 575 25.73 0.36 -3.52
CA GLY A 575 25.26 -0.35 -2.33
C GLY A 575 24.11 0.37 -1.60
N ILE A 576 24.07 1.71 -1.68
CA ILE A 576 23.02 2.55 -1.07
C ILE A 576 22.16 3.21 -2.15
N SER A 577 22.77 4.01 -3.02
CA SER A 577 22.09 4.68 -4.12
C SER A 577 22.72 4.32 -5.47
N GLY A 578 21.90 4.06 -6.49
CA GLY A 578 22.36 3.80 -7.86
C GLY A 578 22.88 5.05 -8.57
N TYR A 579 22.23 6.19 -8.32
CA TYR A 579 22.67 7.52 -8.77
C TYR A 579 22.40 8.56 -7.69
N LEU A 580 23.37 9.43 -7.45
CA LEU A 580 23.30 10.51 -6.47
C LEU A 580 23.59 11.85 -7.16
N SER A 581 22.63 12.79 -7.10
CA SER A 581 22.85 14.15 -7.59
C SER A 581 23.84 14.92 -6.69
N SER A 582 24.38 16.03 -7.20
CA SER A 582 25.35 16.86 -6.45
C SER A 582 24.79 17.55 -5.21
N GLU A 583 23.47 17.66 -5.10
CA GLU A 583 22.77 18.32 -3.98
C GLU A 583 22.25 17.33 -2.94
N SER A 584 22.25 16.03 -3.28
CA SER A 584 21.78 14.98 -2.38
C SER A 584 22.89 14.50 -1.43
N LEU A 585 22.48 13.97 -0.28
CA LEU A 585 23.39 13.63 0.81
C LEU A 585 23.13 12.22 1.34
N ILE A 586 24.21 11.47 1.59
CA ILE A 586 24.19 10.18 2.27
C ILE A 586 24.98 10.32 3.58
N LYS A 587 24.38 9.91 4.70
CA LYS A 587 24.96 9.99 6.05
C LYS A 587 24.74 8.69 6.79
N MET A 588 25.77 8.24 7.52
CA MET A 588 25.67 7.12 8.47
C MET A 588 24.97 5.88 7.89
N CYS A 589 25.19 5.62 6.59
CA CYS A 589 24.57 4.51 5.88
C CYS A 589 25.53 3.34 5.74
N PHE A 590 25.00 2.13 5.75
CA PHE A 590 25.79 0.91 5.61
C PHE A 590 25.23 0.01 4.52
N ALA A 591 26.13 -0.54 3.70
CA ALA A 591 25.82 -1.56 2.71
C ALA A 591 26.67 -2.80 3.01
N ALA A 592 26.06 -3.96 3.24
CA ALA A 592 26.77 -5.20 3.56
C ALA A 592 27.64 -5.66 2.37
N ALA A 593 28.85 -6.20 2.62
CA ALA A 593 29.72 -6.72 1.55
C ALA A 593 29.16 -7.95 0.82
N ALA A 594 28.08 -8.55 1.32
CA ALA A 594 27.35 -9.60 0.63
C ALA A 594 26.40 -9.07 -0.45
N ASN A 595 26.36 -7.74 -0.69
CA ASN A 595 25.89 -7.18 -1.95
C ASN A 595 26.81 -7.66 -3.07
N ASN A 596 26.58 -8.87 -3.56
CA ASN A 596 27.19 -9.39 -4.78
C ASN A 596 26.64 -8.57 -5.94
N ILE A 597 27.15 -7.34 -6.09
CA ILE A 597 26.87 -6.45 -7.22
C ILE A 597 27.43 -7.15 -8.44
N THR A 598 26.57 -7.89 -9.12
CA THR A 598 26.93 -8.71 -10.27
C THR A 598 26.49 -8.01 -11.55
N SER A 599 27.29 -8.16 -12.60
CA SER A 599 27.00 -7.71 -13.97
C SER A 599 27.01 -8.91 -14.90
N ASP A 600 25.93 -9.13 -15.64
CA ASP A 600 25.89 -10.14 -16.71
C ASP A 600 26.24 -9.56 -18.11
N GLY A 601 26.78 -8.33 -18.18
CA GLY A 601 27.06 -7.63 -19.45
C GLY A 601 28.18 -6.58 -19.35
N ARG A 602 28.65 -6.09 -20.52
CA ARG A 602 29.84 -5.23 -20.71
C ARG A 602 29.89 -4.05 -19.74
N ILE A 603 31.02 -3.96 -19.03
CA ILE A 603 31.40 -2.85 -18.16
C ILE A 603 31.78 -1.65 -19.04
N THR A 604 31.01 -0.56 -18.98
CA THR A 604 31.51 0.77 -19.36
C THR A 604 31.89 1.50 -18.09
N ASP A 605 33.16 1.89 -18.00
CA ASP A 605 33.79 2.55 -16.86
C ASP A 605 33.03 3.81 -16.40
N SER A 606 32.16 3.65 -15.41
CA SER A 606 31.70 4.74 -14.54
C SER A 606 31.55 4.24 -13.10
N ILE A 607 32.60 3.61 -12.58
CA ILE A 607 32.82 3.44 -11.14
C ILE A 607 33.35 4.79 -10.60
N THR A 608 32.50 5.81 -10.56
CA THR A 608 32.87 7.18 -10.13
C THR A 608 31.58 7.93 -9.81
N LYS A 609 31.31 8.52 -8.64
CA LYS A 609 32.05 8.79 -7.40
C LYS A 609 30.99 8.84 -6.28
N SER A 610 30.95 7.86 -5.38
CA SER A 610 30.40 8.08 -4.05
C SER A 610 31.54 8.63 -3.20
N PHE A 611 31.67 9.95 -3.08
CA PHE A 611 32.48 10.53 -2.01
C PHE A 611 31.72 10.29 -0.71
N SER A 612 31.95 9.14 -0.09
CA SER A 612 31.73 8.97 1.33
C SER A 612 32.95 9.56 2.04
N LEU A 613 32.77 10.44 3.02
CA LEU A 613 33.58 10.28 4.21
C LEU A 613 33.17 8.92 4.79
N ASP A 614 34.15 8.02 4.87
CA ASP A 614 34.12 6.70 5.53
C ASP A 614 33.21 5.61 4.93
N THR A 615 33.57 5.12 3.74
CA THR A 615 33.22 3.75 3.33
C THR A 615 34.27 2.79 3.85
N HIS A 616 33.94 2.00 4.88
CA HIS A 616 34.78 0.93 5.39
C HIS A 616 34.40 -0.43 4.78
N THR A 617 35.39 -1.18 4.31
CA THR A 617 35.23 -2.55 3.80
C THR A 617 35.12 -3.55 4.95
N PRO A 618 34.36 -4.67 4.85
CA PRO A 618 34.25 -5.67 5.92
C PRO A 618 35.55 -6.26 6.44
N SER A 619 36.63 -6.25 5.65
CA SER A 619 37.98 -6.61 6.10
C SER A 619 38.65 -5.61 7.05
N GLN A 620 38.10 -4.39 7.17
CA GLN A 620 38.59 -3.34 8.07
C GLN A 620 37.89 -3.37 9.43
N PHE A 621 36.85 -4.19 9.60
CA PHE A 621 36.13 -4.33 10.87
C PHE A 621 36.88 -5.29 11.78
N LYS A 622 37.52 -4.74 12.83
CA LYS A 622 38.30 -5.52 13.80
C LYS A 622 37.49 -5.89 15.05
N SER A 623 36.60 -5.03 15.53
CA SER A 623 35.73 -5.25 16.71
C SER A 623 34.70 -4.11 16.89
N LEU A 624 33.69 -4.32 17.76
CA LEU A 624 32.68 -3.30 18.14
C LEU A 624 33.31 -2.06 18.80
N GLU A 625 34.34 -2.25 19.63
CA GLU A 625 35.09 -1.16 20.27
C GLU A 625 35.85 -0.29 19.26
N TRP A 626 36.32 -0.86 18.13
CA TRP A 626 37.00 -0.10 17.08
C TRP A 626 36.05 0.87 16.37
N LEU A 627 34.78 0.48 16.20
CA LEU A 627 33.72 1.32 15.60
C LEU A 627 33.40 2.54 16.46
N PHE A 628 33.31 2.38 17.78
CA PHE A 628 33.06 3.49 18.71
C PHE A 628 34.24 4.47 18.82
N TYR A 629 35.48 3.97 18.80
CA TYR A 629 36.66 4.79 19.08
C TYR A 629 37.13 5.68 17.93
N GLU A 630 36.97 5.25 16.66
CA GLU A 630 37.48 6.01 15.50
C GLU A 630 36.42 6.91 14.84
N LEU A 631 35.15 6.54 14.91
CA LEU A 631 34.07 7.26 14.21
C LEU A 631 33.34 8.29 15.09
N CYS A 632 33.66 8.36 16.38
CA CYS A 632 33.05 9.30 17.34
C CYS A 632 31.51 9.34 17.26
N TRP A 633 30.86 8.19 17.12
CA TRP A 633 29.41 8.06 17.08
C TRP A 633 28.81 8.07 18.50
N ASP A 634 27.88 8.99 18.76
CA ASP A 634 27.22 9.20 20.06
C ASP A 634 25.76 8.66 20.08
N GLY A 635 25.44 7.69 19.22
CA GLY A 635 24.10 7.10 19.10
C GLY A 635 24.11 5.64 18.65
N GLU A 636 23.14 4.86 19.13
CA GLU A 636 23.06 3.40 19.00
C GLU A 636 23.05 2.88 17.55
N ILE A 637 23.84 1.84 17.29
CA ILE A 637 23.95 1.12 16.01
C ILE A 637 23.29 -0.27 16.15
N TRP A 638 22.53 -0.71 15.16
CA TRP A 638 21.94 -2.07 15.12
C TRP A 638 22.26 -2.79 13.79
N ILE A 639 22.71 -4.06 13.87
CA ILE A 639 23.12 -4.93 12.73
C ILE A 639 22.35 -6.26 12.82
N ALA A 640 21.69 -6.73 11.74
CA ALA A 640 20.89 -7.96 11.72
C ALA A 640 21.54 -9.11 10.89
N ASP A 641 21.33 -10.36 11.31
CA ASP A 641 21.64 -11.58 10.55
C ASP A 641 20.35 -12.31 10.10
N GLY A 642 20.44 -12.97 8.94
CA GLY A 642 19.29 -13.37 8.11
C GLY A 642 18.65 -14.73 8.38
N VAL A 643 18.62 -15.26 9.61
CA VAL A 643 17.94 -16.56 9.85
C VAL A 643 17.16 -16.61 11.17
N SER A 644 16.18 -15.70 11.31
CA SER A 644 14.95 -15.79 12.14
C SER A 644 14.36 -14.38 12.24
N TYR A 645 13.04 -14.21 12.09
CA TYR A 645 12.30 -12.95 12.32
C TYR A 645 12.86 -12.13 13.52
N PRO A 646 12.91 -10.78 13.43
CA PRO A 646 13.91 -9.96 14.09
C PRO A 646 13.77 -9.98 15.62
N LYS A 647 14.66 -10.71 16.29
CA LYS A 647 15.15 -10.33 17.61
C LYS A 647 16.52 -9.68 17.44
N LEU A 648 16.51 -8.38 17.17
CA LEU A 648 17.65 -7.55 17.52
C LEU A 648 17.59 -7.30 19.03
N ARG A 649 18.53 -7.87 19.78
CA ARG A 649 18.69 -7.58 21.20
C ARG A 649 20.18 -7.39 21.46
N PHE A 650 20.62 -6.15 21.58
CA PHE A 650 21.84 -5.82 22.30
C PHE A 650 21.52 -4.73 23.30
N GLN A 651 21.15 -5.21 24.48
CA GLN A 651 21.24 -4.50 25.74
C GLN A 651 22.73 -4.31 26.05
N ILE A 652 23.21 -3.09 26.26
CA ILE A 652 24.44 -2.88 27.04
C ILE A 652 24.28 -1.67 27.97
N GLU A 653 24.53 -1.94 29.26
CA GLU A 653 24.81 -1.07 30.41
C GLU A 653 24.24 0.35 30.50
#